data_AF-A0A934VB78-F1
#
_entry.id   AF-A0A934VB78-F1
#
_cell.length_a   1.000
_cell.length_b   1.000
_cell.length_c   1.000
_cell.angle_alpha   90.00
_cell.angle_beta   90.00
_cell.angle_gamma   90.00
#
_symmetry.space_group_name_H-M   'P 1'
#
loop_
_entity.id
_entity.type
_entity.pdbx_description
1 polymer ?
#
loop_
_entity_poly.entity_id
_entity_poly.type
_entity_poly.pdbx_seq_one_letter_code
_entity_poly.pdbx_strand_id
1 'polypeptide(L)'
;MNSQQSRNTIVKPRFALEVAVIGNRRYAGDADTVEDVKVEDTPKEAEKVLSALSESFQEVWKAIGDQMLVARKQEIRVEAASHSGGKRHGHREERKVFINQFFDETKPAKLGVLSSLAAGADQVGAEAALVVGKAFRHKPTCEKAATDLPACEKLEVELEAILPMAEKNYPGLQGGEQKEFRKKEAAKLRELLSEASQVIRLDGSYDSRHGAYSAAAELLLENSDLVIAAYDPQAEAGAGGTLETVRQALEREIPVLAMIVKETEIRIVLYRKTKDRPERDKEWEQAEGKHKMWEEGLKTLVSYLLAFPHSMAGTAEAGNLHGENAHGYERKRSLATAVERLELLQGVLPLRFPASSKWVRWLTGWVVRATAYVGERFAKLHAFERADLAKVIPGQKLERPGPFSGLGQWLLAMTPFAKKPAPSGNLGRVTMEPYSSVYLRASSLSRPLMAVYRGGFVSAFLLAACASSVAILSLGCSLLFENPWIVVLVGLGVLKLVIIAILLALEVYNHHQKWQEVAADFRYLAEVMQPMEYLAPLGASMPYIELPSIYTRGDPRQDWANWLFRAYSRATPSVIALPGSEVGKEISVVADDKMVDRSKQWISSQISYHKRNAVKSHIIENGLERLGFSLLVIVLAAVLALLAIEVPHLMPHEENTQEPAKQEASAATQEKYAAVGDIGDGTAEPAGAAAVSAPADGAAARHLVTRPAGEHAVYGKESAEKGKEAPSMFREPWYVVLLGVLAASLPALIGALGGICFQSEAKRLEQRSEIMVWLLDEHYKRVEILGGSLKQGNPSPSLTQPPPSRLLAAELRSAADLMVRESLDWRTLYRTHSIKAG
;
A
#
# COMPACT_ATOMS: atom_id res chain seq x y z
N MET A 1 -29.69 -3.58 -9.68
CA MET A 1 -28.71 -3.36 -8.60
C MET A 1 -28.46 -4.60 -7.73
N ASN A 2 -29.32 -5.64 -7.72
CA ASN A 2 -29.14 -6.82 -6.82
C ASN A 2 -28.23 -7.96 -7.33
N SER A 3 -27.78 -7.99 -8.60
CA SER A 3 -26.93 -9.10 -9.11
C SER A 3 -25.43 -8.84 -9.10
N GLN A 4 -24.98 -7.60 -8.84
CA GLN A 4 -23.55 -7.26 -8.66
C GLN A 4 -23.10 -7.28 -7.19
N GLN A 5 -24.04 -7.27 -6.25
CA GLN A 5 -23.74 -7.22 -4.83
C GLN A 5 -23.31 -8.59 -4.27
N SER A 6 -23.77 -9.70 -4.87
CA SER A 6 -23.37 -11.06 -4.45
C SER A 6 -21.97 -11.50 -4.91
N ARG A 7 -21.33 -10.77 -5.85
CA ARG A 7 -19.96 -11.06 -6.33
C ARG A 7 -18.85 -10.30 -5.56
N ASN A 8 -19.22 -9.54 -4.52
CA ASN A 8 -18.31 -8.59 -3.85
C ASN A 8 -17.97 -8.93 -2.40
N THR A 9 -18.55 -9.99 -1.83
CA THR A 9 -18.22 -10.46 -0.49
C THR A 9 -17.02 -11.39 -0.56
N ILE A 10 -15.92 -10.98 0.07
CA ILE A 10 -14.78 -11.87 0.28
C ILE A 10 -15.22 -13.04 1.18
N VAL A 11 -14.71 -14.24 0.88
CA VAL A 11 -14.84 -15.40 1.75
C VAL A 11 -14.07 -15.13 3.04
N LYS A 12 -14.76 -14.98 4.17
CA LYS A 12 -14.07 -14.79 5.47
C LYS A 12 -13.24 -16.04 5.82
N PRO A 13 -12.06 -15.89 6.45
CA PRO A 13 -11.28 -17.03 6.88
C PRO A 13 -11.96 -17.73 8.05
N ARG A 14 -11.68 -19.02 8.22
CA ARG A 14 -12.02 -19.77 9.43
C ARG A 14 -11.11 -19.33 10.58
N PHE A 15 -11.63 -19.28 11.80
CA PHE A 15 -10.78 -19.00 12.97
C PHE A 15 -9.88 -20.22 13.24
N ALA A 16 -8.57 -20.06 13.05
CA ALA A 16 -7.65 -21.17 12.97
C ALA A 16 -6.30 -20.90 13.66
N LEU A 17 -5.65 -21.97 14.14
CA LEU A 17 -4.28 -21.99 14.66
C LEU A 17 -3.60 -23.26 14.15
N GLU A 18 -2.38 -23.13 13.63
CA GLU A 18 -1.59 -24.26 13.14
C GLU A 18 -0.47 -24.60 14.11
N VAL A 19 -0.43 -25.84 14.58
CA VAL A 19 0.55 -26.31 15.57
C VAL A 19 1.26 -27.53 15.03
N ALA A 20 2.58 -27.43 14.93
CA ALA A 20 3.42 -28.53 14.52
C ALA A 20 3.82 -29.43 15.69
N VAL A 21 3.89 -30.73 15.46
CA VAL A 21 4.40 -31.71 16.40
C VAL A 21 5.64 -32.38 15.82
N ILE A 22 6.72 -32.33 16.58
CA ILE A 22 7.98 -33.00 16.26
C ILE A 22 8.52 -33.70 17.51
N GLY A 23 9.27 -34.77 17.35
CA GLY A 23 9.87 -35.43 18.49
C GLY A 23 10.87 -36.53 18.17
N ASN A 24 11.59 -36.96 19.20
CA ASN A 24 12.52 -38.05 19.07
C ASN A 24 11.79 -39.36 18.75
N ARG A 25 12.43 -40.16 17.90
CA ARG A 25 11.93 -41.48 17.53
C ARG A 25 12.08 -42.51 18.65
N ARG A 26 13.15 -42.37 19.43
CA ARG A 26 13.56 -43.29 20.49
C ARG A 26 13.88 -42.48 21.74
N TYR A 27 13.68 -43.11 22.89
CA TYR A 27 14.04 -42.59 24.21
C TYR A 27 14.97 -43.57 24.92
N ALA A 28 15.54 -43.18 26.06
CA ALA A 28 16.55 -43.99 26.77
C ALA A 28 16.10 -45.46 26.94
N GLY A 29 16.99 -46.39 26.53
CA GLY A 29 16.73 -47.84 26.55
C GLY A 29 16.11 -48.39 25.26
N ASP A 30 15.58 -47.55 24.37
CA ASP A 30 14.85 -47.98 23.16
C ASP A 30 15.78 -48.10 21.93
N ALA A 31 15.93 -49.31 21.37
CA ALA A 31 16.84 -49.59 20.25
C ALA A 31 16.12 -49.88 18.92
N ASP A 32 16.76 -49.59 17.79
CA ASP A 32 16.17 -49.79 16.44
C ASP A 32 16.17 -51.24 15.93
N THR A 33 16.72 -52.21 16.68
CA THR A 33 16.95 -53.56 16.15
C THR A 33 15.63 -54.31 15.91
N VAL A 34 15.42 -54.66 14.64
CA VAL A 34 14.33 -55.50 14.12
C VAL A 34 14.60 -57.00 14.37
N GLU A 35 15.85 -57.35 14.67
CA GLU A 35 16.31 -58.73 14.87
C GLU A 35 16.05 -59.18 16.31
N ASP A 36 15.08 -60.08 16.47
CA ASP A 36 14.92 -61.01 17.60
C ASP A 36 14.72 -60.46 19.02
N VAL A 37 14.16 -59.25 19.17
CA VAL A 37 13.44 -58.94 20.40
C VAL A 37 12.03 -59.52 20.29
N LYS A 38 11.74 -60.56 21.07
CA LYS A 38 10.35 -61.00 21.28
C LYS A 38 9.53 -59.77 21.68
N VAL A 39 8.26 -59.72 21.31
CA VAL A 39 7.31 -58.62 21.64
C VAL A 39 7.27 -58.26 23.15
N GLU A 40 7.89 -59.07 23.99
CA GLU A 40 8.05 -58.95 25.43
C GLU A 40 9.24 -58.07 25.89
N ASP A 41 10.21 -57.67 25.03
CA ASP A 41 11.39 -56.88 25.44
C ASP A 41 11.46 -55.43 24.89
N THR A 42 10.35 -54.77 24.55
CA THR A 42 10.39 -53.29 24.65
C THR A 42 10.69 -52.97 26.12
N PRO A 43 11.73 -52.18 26.45
CA PRO A 43 12.01 -51.85 27.84
C PRO A 43 10.74 -51.22 28.41
N LYS A 44 10.21 -51.77 29.51
CA LYS A 44 9.02 -51.23 30.20
C LYS A 44 9.12 -49.73 30.49
N GLU A 45 10.33 -49.19 30.51
CA GLU A 45 10.64 -47.78 30.66
C GLU A 45 10.25 -46.95 29.43
N ALA A 46 10.53 -47.40 28.21
CA ALA A 46 10.17 -46.68 26.98
C ALA A 46 8.64 -46.57 26.80
N GLU A 47 7.89 -47.63 27.13
CA GLU A 47 6.42 -47.59 27.11
C GLU A 47 5.86 -46.63 28.16
N LYS A 48 6.46 -46.58 29.36
CA LYS A 48 6.10 -45.59 30.39
C LYS A 48 6.34 -44.16 29.91
N VAL A 49 7.46 -43.90 29.23
CA VAL A 49 7.79 -42.59 28.66
C VAL A 49 6.75 -42.18 27.62
N LEU A 50 6.42 -43.05 26.67
CA LEU A 50 5.43 -42.75 25.64
C LEU A 50 4.03 -42.53 26.24
N SER A 51 3.67 -43.27 27.30
CA SER A 51 2.42 -43.06 28.03
C SER A 51 2.39 -41.69 28.74
N ALA A 52 3.47 -41.33 29.45
CA ALA A 52 3.59 -40.03 30.11
C ALA A 52 3.60 -38.87 29.10
N LEU A 53 4.22 -39.07 27.93
CA LEU A 53 4.18 -38.12 26.82
C LEU A 53 2.76 -37.96 26.29
N SER A 54 2.02 -39.05 26.09
CA SER A 54 0.62 -39.01 25.65
C SER A 54 -0.24 -38.16 26.60
N GLU A 55 -0.11 -38.36 27.91
CA GLU A 55 -0.81 -37.56 28.93
C GLU A 55 -0.42 -36.07 28.84
N SER A 56 0.89 -35.78 28.78
CA SER A 56 1.42 -34.41 28.65
C SER A 56 0.94 -33.71 27.37
N PHE A 57 0.91 -34.43 26.24
CA PHE A 57 0.37 -33.91 24.99
C PHE A 57 -1.12 -33.60 25.11
N GLN A 58 -1.91 -34.49 25.72
CA GLN A 58 -3.35 -34.24 25.91
C GLN A 58 -3.61 -32.98 26.76
N GLU A 59 -2.83 -32.76 27.82
CA GLU A 59 -2.91 -31.54 28.62
C GLU A 59 -2.60 -30.28 27.82
N VAL A 60 -1.51 -30.31 27.04
CA VAL A 60 -1.10 -29.19 26.17
C VAL A 60 -2.16 -28.91 25.12
N TRP A 61 -2.66 -29.93 24.41
CA TRP A 61 -3.68 -29.76 23.38
C TRP A 61 -4.98 -29.20 23.93
N LYS A 62 -5.38 -29.66 25.12
CA LYS A 62 -6.55 -29.14 25.82
C LYS A 62 -6.35 -27.65 26.18
N ALA A 63 -5.19 -27.29 26.73
CA ALA A 63 -4.88 -25.90 27.07
C ALA A 63 -4.90 -24.98 25.84
N ILE A 64 -4.37 -25.43 24.70
CA ILE A 64 -4.43 -24.70 23.42
C ILE A 64 -5.89 -24.54 22.98
N GLY A 65 -6.65 -25.64 22.90
CA GLY A 65 -8.04 -25.62 22.44
C GLY A 65 -8.95 -24.75 23.31
N ASP A 66 -8.83 -24.85 24.63
CA ASP A 66 -9.58 -24.01 25.58
C ASP A 66 -9.24 -22.53 25.37
N GLN A 67 -7.95 -22.19 25.21
CA GLN A 67 -7.54 -20.80 25.00
C GLN A 67 -7.97 -20.25 23.64
N MET A 68 -8.01 -21.07 22.59
CA MET A 68 -8.53 -20.66 21.29
C MET A 68 -10.01 -20.26 21.37
N LEU A 69 -10.82 -21.02 22.11
CA LEU A 69 -12.24 -20.69 22.34
C LEU A 69 -12.40 -19.41 23.15
N VAL A 70 -11.51 -19.13 24.10
CA VAL A 70 -11.48 -17.84 24.81
C VAL A 70 -11.10 -16.70 23.86
N ALA A 71 -10.04 -16.86 23.08
CA ALA A 71 -9.54 -15.84 22.15
C ALA A 71 -10.60 -15.48 21.09
N ARG A 72 -11.37 -16.45 20.60
CA ARG A 72 -12.47 -16.23 19.64
C ARG A 72 -13.54 -15.26 20.14
N LYS A 73 -13.72 -15.15 21.46
CA LYS A 73 -14.72 -14.29 22.11
C LYS A 73 -14.18 -12.93 22.54
N GLN A 74 -12.94 -12.61 22.17
CA GLN A 74 -12.31 -11.36 22.59
C GLN A 74 -13.13 -10.14 22.13
N GLU A 75 -13.60 -9.35 23.10
CA GLU A 75 -14.20 -8.04 22.88
C GLU A 75 -13.09 -7.02 22.60
N ILE A 76 -13.20 -6.31 21.49
CA ILE A 76 -12.31 -5.24 21.09
C ILE A 76 -13.08 -3.94 21.25
N ARG A 77 -12.59 -3.06 22.13
CA ARG A 77 -13.15 -1.72 22.29
C ARG A 77 -12.44 -0.76 21.37
N VAL A 78 -13.19 -0.22 20.43
CA VAL A 78 -12.69 0.67 19.40
C VAL A 78 -13.29 2.05 19.63
N GLU A 79 -12.47 3.10 19.68
CA GLU A 79 -13.03 4.45 19.68
C GLU A 79 -13.76 4.67 18.36
N ALA A 80 -15.03 5.11 18.41
CA ALA A 80 -15.74 5.46 17.19
C ALA A 80 -14.91 6.49 16.42
N ALA A 81 -14.59 6.17 15.16
CA ALA A 81 -13.88 7.09 14.28
C ALA A 81 -14.66 8.40 14.28
N SER A 82 -14.07 9.42 14.92
CA SER A 82 -14.66 10.74 15.08
C SER A 82 -15.03 11.28 13.70
N HIS A 83 -16.31 11.15 13.36
CA HIS A 83 -16.85 11.77 12.16
C HIS A 83 -16.87 13.27 12.43
N SER A 84 -15.96 13.97 11.75
CA SER A 84 -15.89 15.42 11.57
C SER A 84 -15.82 16.30 12.83
N GLY A 85 -14.63 16.88 13.07
CA GLY A 85 -14.44 18.34 13.20
C GLY A 85 -15.12 19.12 14.33
N GLY A 86 -15.91 18.50 15.21
CA GLY A 86 -16.54 19.17 16.34
C GLY A 86 -15.69 19.04 17.60
N LYS A 87 -14.98 20.10 18.00
CA LYS A 87 -14.50 20.26 19.38
C LYS A 87 -15.72 20.33 20.31
N ARG A 88 -16.22 19.18 20.77
CA ARG A 88 -17.01 19.10 22.00
C ARG A 88 -16.37 18.04 22.87
N HIS A 89 -15.91 18.47 24.05
CA HIS A 89 -15.50 17.61 25.15
C HIS A 89 -16.74 16.86 25.70
N GLY A 90 -17.29 15.95 24.91
CA GLY A 90 -18.30 14.99 25.31
C GLY A 90 -17.77 13.59 25.03
N HIS A 91 -18.01 12.65 25.95
CA HIS A 91 -17.61 11.25 25.87
C HIS A 91 -17.63 10.69 24.43
N ARG A 92 -16.46 10.31 23.90
CA ARG A 92 -16.40 9.51 22.66
C ARG A 92 -17.06 8.17 22.95
N GLU A 93 -18.13 7.85 22.24
CA GLU A 93 -18.74 6.52 22.31
C GLU A 93 -17.74 5.47 21.83
N GLU A 94 -17.44 4.49 22.68
CA GLU A 94 -16.64 3.32 22.32
C GLU A 94 -17.56 2.31 21.63
N ARG A 95 -17.20 1.91 20.40
CA ARG A 95 -17.86 0.85 19.67
C ARG A 95 -17.25 -0.49 20.08
N LYS A 96 -18.10 -1.42 20.54
CA LYS A 96 -17.71 -2.81 20.78
C LYS A 96 -17.70 -3.58 19.47
N VAL A 97 -16.57 -4.22 19.18
CA VAL A 97 -16.37 -5.09 18.01
C VAL A 97 -15.85 -6.42 18.53
N PHE A 98 -16.41 -7.53 18.05
CA PHE A 98 -15.93 -8.85 18.43
C PHE A 98 -15.01 -9.39 17.34
N ILE A 99 -13.95 -10.08 17.75
CA ILE A 99 -12.97 -10.61 16.79
C ILE A 99 -13.61 -11.62 15.81
N ASN A 100 -14.60 -12.40 16.26
CA ASN A 100 -15.34 -13.38 15.46
C ASN A 100 -16.04 -12.77 14.23
N GLN A 101 -16.40 -11.49 14.26
CA GLN A 101 -17.04 -10.79 13.13
C GLN A 101 -16.18 -10.78 11.88
N PHE A 102 -14.86 -10.96 12.02
CA PHE A 102 -13.93 -11.00 10.90
C PHE A 102 -13.71 -12.41 10.32
N PHE A 103 -14.28 -13.44 10.96
CA PHE A 103 -14.16 -14.85 10.57
C PHE A 103 -15.48 -15.41 10.06
N ASP A 104 -15.42 -16.58 9.44
CA ASP A 104 -16.59 -17.34 9.02
C ASP A 104 -17.25 -18.00 10.24
N GLU A 105 -18.31 -17.39 10.74
CA GLU A 105 -19.08 -17.88 11.89
C GLU A 105 -19.84 -19.19 11.59
N THR A 106 -20.01 -19.54 10.30
CA THR A 106 -20.69 -20.79 9.92
C THR A 106 -19.80 -22.02 10.09
N LYS A 107 -18.47 -21.82 10.20
CA LYS A 107 -17.49 -22.89 10.36
C LYS A 107 -17.03 -23.01 11.82
N PRO A 108 -16.77 -24.23 12.31
CA PRO A 108 -16.11 -24.42 13.60
C PRO A 108 -14.72 -23.78 13.60
N ALA A 109 -14.12 -23.54 14.78
CA ALA A 109 -12.69 -23.17 14.80
C ALA A 109 -11.83 -24.36 14.34
N LYS A 110 -10.67 -24.11 13.71
CA LYS A 110 -9.70 -25.14 13.30
C LYS A 110 -8.51 -25.13 14.26
N LEU A 111 -8.20 -26.25 14.89
CA LEU A 111 -6.88 -26.50 15.45
C LEU A 111 -6.18 -27.47 14.51
N GLY A 112 -5.29 -26.94 13.66
CA GLY A 112 -4.53 -27.73 12.72
C GLY A 112 -3.30 -28.33 13.40
N VAL A 113 -3.08 -29.61 13.15
CA VAL A 113 -1.97 -30.41 13.68
C VAL A 113 -1.11 -30.83 12.52
N LEU A 114 0.10 -30.28 12.43
CA LEU A 114 1.07 -30.60 11.38
C LEU A 114 2.08 -31.62 11.92
N SER A 115 2.25 -32.76 11.25
CA SER A 115 3.23 -33.75 11.69
C SER A 115 3.80 -34.56 10.53
N SER A 116 5.08 -34.94 10.64
CA SER A 116 5.69 -35.89 9.71
C SER A 116 5.29 -37.35 9.98
N LEU A 117 4.63 -37.58 11.12
CA LEU A 117 4.25 -38.90 11.63
C LEU A 117 5.46 -39.87 11.70
N ALA A 118 6.64 -39.33 12.01
CA ALA A 118 7.79 -40.16 12.36
C ALA A 118 7.43 -41.09 13.52
N ALA A 119 8.03 -42.28 13.57
CA ALA A 119 7.81 -43.17 14.71
C ALA A 119 8.19 -42.47 16.03
N GLY A 120 7.50 -42.80 17.13
CA GLY A 120 7.74 -42.18 18.45
C GLY A 120 6.84 -40.97 18.72
N ALA A 121 7.42 -39.86 19.16
CA ALA A 121 6.66 -38.73 19.70
C ALA A 121 5.74 -38.01 18.71
N ASP A 122 6.09 -37.96 17.41
CA ASP A 122 5.21 -37.38 16.37
C ASP A 122 3.84 -38.10 16.35
N GLN A 123 3.85 -39.44 16.33
CA GLN A 123 2.63 -40.26 16.34
C GLN A 123 1.84 -40.09 17.63
N VAL A 124 2.52 -40.11 18.79
CA VAL A 124 1.87 -39.94 20.10
C VAL A 124 1.22 -38.56 20.23
N GLY A 125 1.92 -37.50 19.82
CA GLY A 125 1.39 -36.14 19.87
C GLY A 125 0.23 -35.91 18.91
N ALA A 126 0.28 -36.47 17.69
CA ALA A 126 -0.81 -36.42 16.73
C ALA A 126 -2.06 -37.19 17.21
N GLU A 127 -1.87 -38.40 17.76
CA GLU A 127 -2.95 -39.19 18.35
C GLU A 127 -3.62 -38.46 19.52
N ALA A 128 -2.81 -37.94 20.46
CA ALA A 128 -3.30 -37.16 21.60
C ALA A 128 -4.15 -35.97 21.15
N ALA A 129 -3.76 -35.28 20.07
CA ALA A 129 -4.53 -34.18 19.51
C ALA A 129 -5.92 -34.63 19.02
N LEU A 130 -5.98 -35.76 18.30
CA LEU A 130 -7.24 -36.32 17.78
C LEU A 130 -8.17 -36.79 18.91
N VAL A 131 -7.61 -37.39 19.97
CA VAL A 131 -8.36 -37.78 21.18
C VAL A 131 -8.99 -36.55 21.84
N VAL A 132 -8.19 -35.50 22.07
CA VAL A 132 -8.68 -34.22 22.62
C VAL A 132 -9.71 -33.57 21.70
N GLY A 133 -9.49 -33.61 20.38
CA GLY A 133 -10.43 -33.12 19.38
C GLY A 133 -11.80 -33.81 19.43
N LYS A 134 -11.83 -35.13 19.66
CA LYS A 134 -13.09 -35.88 19.87
C LYS A 134 -13.85 -35.34 21.09
N ALA A 135 -13.16 -34.97 22.17
CA ALA A 135 -13.79 -34.36 23.36
C ALA A 135 -14.40 -32.97 23.06
N PHE A 136 -13.72 -32.13 22.28
CA PHE A 136 -14.25 -30.82 21.88
C PHE A 136 -15.49 -30.89 20.97
N ARG A 137 -15.68 -31.99 20.21
CA ARG A 137 -16.89 -32.19 19.38
C ARG A 137 -18.13 -32.52 20.21
N HIS A 138 -17.96 -33.20 21.34
CA HIS A 138 -19.07 -33.76 22.13
C HIS A 138 -19.47 -32.91 23.34
N LYS A 139 -18.63 -31.94 23.74
CA LYS A 139 -18.89 -31.10 24.90
C LYS A 139 -19.61 -29.81 24.47
N PRO A 140 -20.93 -29.65 24.72
CA PRO A 140 -21.52 -28.33 24.67
C PRO A 140 -20.97 -27.54 25.86
N THR A 141 -19.94 -26.72 25.65
CA THR A 141 -19.36 -25.84 26.68
C THR A 141 -20.27 -24.67 27.08
N CYS A 142 -21.58 -24.79 26.84
CA CYS A 142 -22.59 -23.81 27.22
C CYS A 142 -23.31 -24.26 28.51
N GLU A 143 -22.58 -24.46 29.61
CA GLU A 143 -23.20 -24.43 30.93
C GLU A 143 -23.30 -22.97 31.39
N LYS A 144 -24.55 -22.46 31.36
CA LYS A 144 -25.02 -21.24 32.05
C LYS A 144 -24.34 -19.92 31.66
N ALA A 145 -24.65 -19.40 30.46
CA ALA A 145 -24.64 -17.96 30.22
C ALA A 145 -25.98 -17.54 29.63
N ALA A 146 -26.60 -16.56 30.28
CA ALA A 146 -27.92 -16.03 29.99
C ALA A 146 -28.04 -15.50 28.56
N THR A 147 -29.25 -15.67 28.00
CA THR A 147 -29.94 -14.92 26.94
C THR A 147 -29.08 -14.02 26.02
N ASP A 148 -29.09 -14.35 24.72
CA ASP A 148 -28.71 -13.54 23.54
C ASP A 148 -27.34 -13.79 22.85
N LEU A 149 -26.62 -14.87 23.16
CA LEU A 149 -25.40 -15.26 22.41
C LEU A 149 -25.63 -16.46 21.46
N PRO A 150 -25.11 -16.44 20.21
CA PRO A 150 -25.38 -17.45 19.20
C PRO A 150 -24.69 -18.80 19.49
N ALA A 151 -25.37 -19.87 19.05
CA ALA A 151 -25.05 -21.31 18.96
C ALA A 151 -23.69 -21.83 19.48
N CYS A 152 -23.76 -22.93 20.25
CA CYS A 152 -22.65 -23.75 20.76
C CYS A 152 -21.42 -23.79 19.83
N GLU A 153 -20.33 -23.16 20.25
CA GLU A 153 -19.10 -23.06 19.46
C GLU A 153 -18.34 -24.40 19.47
N LYS A 154 -18.11 -24.93 18.27
CA LYS A 154 -17.34 -26.17 18.06
C LYS A 154 -15.89 -25.83 17.68
N LEU A 155 -14.95 -26.58 18.26
CA LEU A 155 -13.55 -26.65 17.82
C LEU A 155 -13.35 -28.00 17.11
N GLU A 156 -12.71 -27.98 15.96
CA GLU A 156 -12.35 -29.17 15.21
C GLU A 156 -10.84 -29.26 15.13
N VAL A 157 -10.33 -30.46 15.44
CA VAL A 157 -8.91 -30.79 15.29
C VAL A 157 -8.74 -31.52 13.97
N GLU A 158 -7.81 -31.03 13.16
CA GLU A 158 -7.51 -31.56 11.82
C GLU A 158 -6.03 -31.89 11.73
N LEU A 159 -5.71 -33.14 11.38
CA LEU A 159 -4.33 -33.62 11.21
C LEU A 159 -3.92 -33.51 9.74
N GLU A 160 -2.86 -32.76 9.45
CA GLU A 160 -2.19 -32.75 8.14
C GLU A 160 -0.86 -33.50 8.26
N ALA A 161 -0.76 -34.63 7.56
CA ALA A 161 0.41 -35.49 7.58
C ALA A 161 1.37 -35.12 6.44
N ILE A 162 2.62 -34.78 6.77
CA ILE A 162 3.63 -34.34 5.80
C ILE A 162 4.69 -35.44 5.66
N LEU A 163 4.54 -36.27 4.63
CA LEU A 163 5.49 -37.33 4.33
C LEU A 163 6.67 -36.78 3.51
N PRO A 164 7.93 -37.04 3.92
CA PRO A 164 9.13 -36.52 3.26
C PRO A 164 9.36 -37.07 1.85
N MET A 165 8.64 -38.14 1.49
CA MET A 165 8.76 -38.84 0.22
C MET A 165 7.43 -39.53 -0.14
N ALA A 166 7.36 -40.07 -1.36
CA ALA A 166 6.22 -40.86 -1.80
C ALA A 166 5.97 -42.09 -0.90
N GLU A 167 4.70 -42.46 -0.70
CA GLU A 167 4.29 -43.56 0.17
C GLU A 167 4.98 -44.89 -0.13
N LYS A 168 5.17 -45.21 -1.42
CA LYS A 168 5.88 -46.42 -1.87
C LYS A 168 7.32 -46.51 -1.36
N ASN A 169 7.95 -45.36 -1.09
CA ASN A 169 9.32 -45.26 -0.63
C ASN A 169 9.39 -45.04 0.89
N TYR A 170 8.24 -44.85 1.57
CA TYR A 170 8.22 -44.55 2.99
C TYR A 170 8.32 -45.84 3.83
N PRO A 171 9.29 -45.93 4.77
CA PRO A 171 9.62 -47.09 5.62
C PRO A 171 8.44 -47.79 6.34
N GLY A 172 7.34 -47.08 6.61
CA GLY A 172 6.21 -47.59 7.41
C GLY A 172 4.97 -48.02 6.62
N LEU A 173 4.96 -47.85 5.29
CA LEU A 173 3.75 -48.07 4.48
C LEU A 173 3.93 -49.21 3.49
N GLN A 174 4.88 -49.09 2.56
CA GLN A 174 5.06 -50.04 1.44
C GLN A 174 6.53 -50.27 1.00
N GLY A 175 7.53 -49.54 1.56
CA GLY A 175 8.94 -49.56 1.13
C GLY A 175 9.81 -50.74 1.61
N GLY A 176 9.21 -51.89 1.96
CA GLY A 176 9.87 -53.00 2.66
C GLY A 176 10.03 -52.75 4.17
N GLU A 177 10.26 -53.80 4.96
CA GLU A 177 10.55 -53.67 6.40
C GLU A 177 11.92 -52.96 6.58
N GLN A 178 11.89 -51.67 6.87
CA GLN A 178 13.08 -50.86 7.16
C GLN A 178 13.22 -50.66 8.69
N LYS A 179 14.45 -50.45 9.17
CA LYS A 179 14.76 -50.32 10.62
C LYS A 179 14.08 -49.13 11.32
N GLU A 180 13.48 -48.21 10.57
CA GLU A 180 12.92 -46.98 11.11
C GLU A 180 11.53 -47.12 11.73
N PHE A 181 10.76 -48.16 11.34
CA PHE A 181 9.41 -48.40 11.86
C PHE A 181 9.26 -49.84 12.35
N ARG A 182 8.85 -50.00 13.62
CA ARG A 182 8.38 -51.28 14.14
C ARG A 182 6.99 -51.59 13.59
N LYS A 183 6.58 -52.87 13.62
CA LYS A 183 5.26 -53.31 13.12
C LYS A 183 4.09 -52.53 13.76
N LYS A 184 4.16 -52.26 15.08
CA LYS A 184 3.15 -51.45 15.79
C LYS A 184 3.13 -49.99 15.32
N GLU A 185 4.30 -49.38 15.13
CA GLU A 185 4.45 -47.98 14.68
C GLU A 185 4.00 -47.81 13.21
N ALA A 186 4.27 -48.81 12.37
CA ALA A 186 3.78 -48.85 10.98
C ALA A 186 2.25 -49.00 10.92
N ALA A 187 1.67 -49.84 11.79
CA ALA A 187 0.22 -49.95 11.91
C ALA A 187 -0.41 -48.62 12.38
N LYS A 188 0.21 -47.98 13.38
CA LYS A 188 -0.24 -46.68 13.90
C LYS A 188 -0.14 -45.57 12.86
N LEU A 189 0.93 -45.55 12.06
CA LEU A 189 1.08 -44.64 10.94
C LEU A 189 -0.11 -44.75 9.97
N ARG A 190 -0.47 -45.97 9.55
CA ARG A 190 -1.61 -46.20 8.63
C ARG A 190 -2.92 -45.73 9.24
N GLU A 191 -3.13 -45.98 10.53
CA GLU A 191 -4.30 -45.51 11.27
C GLU A 191 -4.37 -43.98 11.26
N LEU A 192 -3.29 -43.28 11.64
CA LEU A 192 -3.25 -41.82 11.69
C LEU A 192 -3.40 -41.19 10.29
N LEU A 193 -2.77 -41.78 9.26
CA LEU A 193 -3.00 -41.35 7.87
C LEU A 193 -4.46 -41.53 7.45
N SER A 194 -5.16 -42.56 7.96
CA SER A 194 -6.58 -42.75 7.71
C SER A 194 -7.48 -41.71 8.41
N GLU A 195 -7.02 -41.12 9.52
CA GLU A 195 -7.72 -40.03 10.23
C GLU A 195 -7.31 -38.62 9.74
N ALA A 196 -6.16 -38.46 9.10
CA ALA A 196 -5.65 -37.17 8.61
C ALA A 196 -6.66 -36.47 7.67
N SER A 197 -6.82 -35.14 7.78
CA SER A 197 -7.63 -34.36 6.81
C SER A 197 -6.92 -34.24 5.46
N GLN A 198 -5.57 -34.21 5.48
CA GLN A 198 -4.72 -34.16 4.29
C GLN A 198 -3.43 -34.96 4.51
N VAL A 199 -2.98 -35.67 3.48
CA VAL A 199 -1.69 -36.36 3.43
C VAL A 199 -0.87 -35.76 2.29
N ILE A 200 0.20 -35.06 2.64
CA ILE A 200 1.11 -34.37 1.73
C ILE A 200 2.31 -35.27 1.50
N ARG A 201 2.61 -35.58 0.24
CA ARG A 201 3.77 -36.39 -0.16
C ARG A 201 4.76 -35.51 -0.91
N LEU A 202 5.95 -35.35 -0.36
CA LEU A 202 7.03 -34.62 -1.04
C LEU A 202 7.76 -35.51 -2.05
N ASP A 203 8.51 -34.88 -2.94
CA ASP A 203 9.34 -35.49 -3.99
C ASP A 203 10.74 -35.89 -3.49
N GLY A 204 10.92 -36.10 -2.17
CA GLY A 204 12.14 -36.61 -1.60
C GLY A 204 12.43 -38.06 -1.97
N SER A 205 13.71 -38.43 -1.94
CA SER A 205 14.17 -39.82 -2.09
C SER A 205 14.71 -40.36 -0.77
N TYR A 206 14.59 -41.67 -0.57
CA TYR A 206 15.19 -42.38 0.56
C TYR A 206 16.73 -42.35 0.47
N ASP A 207 17.29 -42.39 -0.74
CA ASP A 207 18.76 -42.29 -0.93
C ASP A 207 19.32 -40.97 -0.40
N SER A 208 18.51 -39.90 -0.45
CA SER A 208 18.81 -38.58 0.08
C SER A 208 17.98 -38.27 1.34
N ARG A 209 17.86 -39.24 2.26
CA ARG A 209 16.94 -39.16 3.41
C ARG A 209 17.05 -37.86 4.21
N HIS A 210 18.27 -37.38 4.49
CA HIS A 210 18.46 -36.16 5.30
C HIS A 210 17.86 -34.93 4.61
N GLY A 211 18.03 -34.81 3.29
CA GLY A 211 17.40 -33.75 2.50
C GLY A 211 15.88 -33.88 2.47
N ALA A 212 15.34 -35.10 2.39
CA ALA A 212 13.90 -35.36 2.38
C ALA A 212 13.23 -34.99 3.72
N TYR A 213 13.81 -35.41 4.85
CA TYR A 213 13.31 -35.04 6.19
C TYR A 213 13.48 -33.54 6.46
N SER A 214 14.60 -32.93 6.04
CA SER A 214 14.79 -31.48 6.14
C SER A 214 13.73 -30.70 5.34
N ALA A 215 13.33 -31.21 4.17
CA ALA A 215 12.27 -30.59 3.37
C ALA A 215 10.88 -30.69 4.01
N ALA A 216 10.57 -31.83 4.64
CA ALA A 216 9.34 -31.99 5.41
C ALA A 216 9.32 -31.05 6.62
N ALA A 217 10.43 -30.95 7.35
CA ALA A 217 10.59 -30.02 8.46
C ALA A 217 10.43 -28.56 8.01
N GLU A 218 11.01 -28.17 6.87
CA GLU A 218 10.86 -26.83 6.32
C GLU A 218 9.39 -26.50 6.00
N LEU A 219 8.67 -27.41 5.33
CA LEU A 219 7.24 -27.23 5.04
C LEU A 219 6.41 -27.11 6.32
N LEU A 220 6.67 -27.98 7.30
CA LEU A 220 6.00 -27.97 8.60
C LEU A 220 6.22 -26.63 9.33
N LEU A 221 7.47 -26.15 9.38
CA LEU A 221 7.79 -24.87 10.02
C LEU A 221 7.16 -23.68 9.29
N GLU A 222 7.14 -23.69 7.96
CA GLU A 222 6.53 -22.61 7.15
C GLU A 222 5.03 -22.44 7.36
N ASN A 223 4.35 -23.51 7.77
CA ASN A 223 2.90 -23.52 7.98
C ASN A 223 2.51 -23.55 9.47
N SER A 224 3.47 -23.47 10.40
CA SER A 224 3.21 -23.52 11.85
C SER A 224 3.24 -22.15 12.53
N ASP A 225 2.34 -21.93 13.49
CA ASP A 225 2.39 -20.77 14.42
C ASP A 225 3.10 -21.10 15.74
N LEU A 226 3.13 -22.38 16.10
CA LEU A 226 3.70 -22.94 17.32
C LEU A 226 4.25 -24.34 17.01
N VAL A 227 5.38 -24.70 17.61
CA VAL A 227 5.93 -26.05 17.55
C VAL A 227 5.85 -26.67 18.95
N ILE A 228 5.32 -27.90 19.06
CA ILE A 228 5.45 -28.75 20.24
C ILE A 228 6.54 -29.77 19.93
N ALA A 229 7.61 -29.76 20.71
CA ALA A 229 8.79 -30.58 20.46
C ALA A 229 9.07 -31.50 21.65
N ALA A 230 8.98 -32.82 21.47
CA ALA A 230 9.28 -33.79 22.53
C ALA A 230 10.63 -34.47 22.28
N TYR A 231 11.66 -34.14 23.06
CA TYR A 231 13.00 -34.64 22.82
C TYR A 231 13.80 -34.84 24.10
N ASP A 232 14.75 -35.77 24.03
CA ASP A 232 15.84 -35.86 24.99
C ASP A 232 16.96 -34.91 24.53
N PRO A 233 17.35 -33.90 25.33
CA PRO A 233 18.39 -32.97 24.96
C PRO A 233 19.75 -33.66 24.79
N GLN A 234 19.98 -34.83 25.38
CA GLN A 234 21.24 -35.58 25.30
C GLN A 234 21.29 -36.60 24.15
N ALA A 235 20.18 -36.84 23.44
CA ALA A 235 20.14 -37.77 22.30
C ALA A 235 20.89 -37.25 21.06
N GLU A 236 21.53 -38.12 20.26
CA GLU A 236 22.31 -37.73 19.08
C GLU A 236 21.51 -36.83 18.11
N ALA A 237 22.14 -35.73 17.66
CA ALA A 237 21.53 -34.76 16.75
C ALA A 237 21.94 -35.07 15.30
N GLY A 238 21.02 -35.60 14.50
CA GLY A 238 21.20 -35.77 13.06
C GLY A 238 20.68 -34.58 12.24
N ALA A 239 21.20 -34.40 11.02
CA ALA A 239 20.66 -33.43 10.07
C ALA A 239 19.19 -33.77 9.73
N GLY A 240 18.29 -32.78 9.87
CA GLY A 240 16.84 -32.96 9.74
C GLY A 240 16.17 -33.62 10.96
N GLY A 241 16.90 -33.81 12.07
CA GLY A 241 16.35 -34.34 13.32
C GLY A 241 15.67 -33.26 14.19
N THR A 242 15.03 -33.70 15.27
CA THR A 242 14.21 -32.85 16.17
C THR A 242 14.94 -31.61 16.67
N LEU A 243 16.18 -31.76 17.15
CA LEU A 243 16.97 -30.66 17.72
C LEU A 243 17.30 -29.58 16.67
N GLU A 244 17.54 -30.00 15.43
CA GLU A 244 17.82 -29.10 14.32
C GLU A 244 16.54 -28.35 13.91
N THR A 245 15.40 -29.05 13.84
CA THR A 245 14.10 -28.42 13.57
C THR A 245 13.72 -27.43 14.68
N VAL A 246 13.99 -27.73 15.96
CA VAL A 246 13.80 -26.80 17.09
C VAL A 246 14.67 -25.55 16.92
N ARG A 247 15.95 -25.71 16.55
CA ARG A 247 16.85 -24.59 16.28
C ARG A 247 16.31 -23.70 15.15
N GLN A 248 15.92 -24.31 14.04
CA GLN A 248 15.35 -23.60 12.89
C GLN A 248 14.04 -22.88 13.23
N ALA A 249 13.17 -23.49 14.04
CA ALA A 249 11.93 -22.86 14.51
C ALA A 249 12.22 -21.56 15.28
N LEU A 250 13.15 -21.62 16.25
CA LEU A 250 13.52 -20.47 17.08
C LEU A 250 14.23 -19.36 16.27
N GLU A 251 15.03 -19.72 15.27
CA GLU A 251 15.65 -18.76 14.34
C GLU A 251 14.64 -18.06 13.45
N ARG A 252 13.52 -18.72 13.14
CA ARG A 252 12.38 -18.15 12.42
C ARG A 252 11.38 -17.41 13.33
N GLU A 253 11.73 -17.23 14.61
CA GLU A 253 10.87 -16.66 15.66
C GLU A 253 9.52 -17.38 15.82
N ILE A 254 9.51 -18.70 15.55
CA ILE A 254 8.39 -19.58 15.84
C ILE A 254 8.59 -20.10 17.28
N PRO A 255 7.64 -19.86 18.19
CA PRO A 255 7.74 -20.34 19.56
C PRO A 255 7.74 -21.87 19.61
N VAL A 256 8.52 -22.42 20.54
CA VAL A 256 8.65 -23.86 20.76
C VAL A 256 8.23 -24.20 22.18
N LEU A 257 7.21 -25.04 22.33
CA LEU A 257 6.87 -25.69 23.59
C LEU A 257 7.64 -27.02 23.65
N ALA A 258 8.77 -27.02 24.36
CA ALA A 258 9.63 -28.18 24.51
C ALA A 258 9.13 -29.07 25.66
N MET A 259 8.87 -30.34 25.34
CA MET A 259 8.69 -31.42 26.30
C MET A 259 10.03 -32.15 26.41
N ILE A 260 10.85 -31.71 27.36
CA ILE A 260 12.17 -32.25 27.59
C ILE A 260 11.99 -33.56 28.34
N VAL A 261 12.56 -34.64 27.81
CA VAL A 261 12.43 -35.99 28.35
C VAL A 261 13.77 -36.45 28.90
N LYS A 262 13.78 -36.95 30.13
CA LYS A 262 14.93 -37.65 30.72
C LYS A 262 14.42 -38.79 31.58
N GLU A 263 14.92 -39.99 31.31
CA GLU A 263 14.41 -41.23 31.94
C GLU A 263 12.88 -41.31 31.76
N THR A 264 12.08 -41.25 32.83
CA THR A 264 10.61 -41.23 32.79
C THR A 264 9.98 -39.87 33.14
N GLU A 265 10.78 -38.85 33.44
CA GLU A 265 10.30 -37.51 33.79
C GLU A 265 10.20 -36.62 32.54
N ILE A 266 9.15 -35.81 32.49
CA ILE A 266 8.89 -34.87 31.39
C ILE A 266 8.79 -33.47 31.98
N ARG A 267 9.58 -32.55 31.44
CA ARG A 267 9.55 -31.13 31.81
C ARG A 267 9.14 -30.29 30.61
N ILE A 268 8.04 -29.57 30.76
CA ILE A 268 7.48 -28.70 29.72
C ILE A 268 8.00 -27.27 29.88
N VAL A 269 8.58 -26.70 28.83
CA VAL A 269 9.14 -25.34 28.81
C VAL A 269 8.74 -24.62 27.54
N LEU A 270 8.38 -23.34 27.64
CA LEU A 270 8.12 -22.50 26.48
C LEU A 270 9.35 -21.64 26.14
N TYR A 271 9.86 -21.80 24.92
CA TYR A 271 10.91 -20.97 24.31
C TYR A 271 10.31 -20.05 23.25
N ARG A 272 10.63 -18.75 23.27
CA ARG A 272 10.13 -17.79 22.27
C ARG A 272 11.20 -17.39 21.26
N LYS A 273 12.46 -17.36 21.68
CA LYS A 273 13.63 -16.98 20.88
C LYS A 273 14.77 -17.96 21.11
N THR A 274 15.73 -17.99 20.17
CA THR A 274 16.95 -18.82 20.29
C THR A 274 17.72 -18.53 21.59
N LYS A 275 17.72 -17.27 22.05
CA LYS A 275 18.38 -16.84 23.29
C LYS A 275 17.70 -17.36 24.57
N ASP A 276 16.44 -17.74 24.51
CA ASP A 276 15.69 -18.24 25.66
C ASP A 276 16.02 -19.70 25.97
N ARG A 277 16.59 -20.40 24.97
CA ARG A 277 16.98 -21.79 25.06
C ARG A 277 18.40 -21.87 25.66
N PRO A 278 18.57 -22.57 26.79
CA PRO A 278 19.88 -22.74 27.41
C PRO A 278 20.77 -23.67 26.57
N GLU A 279 22.06 -23.69 26.92
CA GLU A 279 22.99 -24.69 26.41
C GLU A 279 22.47 -26.11 26.69
N ARG A 280 22.72 -27.00 25.73
CA ARG A 280 22.24 -28.39 25.71
C ARG A 280 22.41 -29.13 27.04
N ASP A 281 23.56 -28.98 27.69
CA ASP A 281 23.89 -29.69 28.92
C ASP A 281 23.14 -29.18 30.15
N LYS A 282 22.67 -27.93 30.11
CA LYS A 282 21.97 -27.25 31.21
C LYS A 282 20.45 -27.23 31.00
N GLU A 283 19.97 -27.74 29.85
CA GLU A 283 18.58 -27.61 29.42
C GLU A 283 17.61 -28.32 30.37
N TRP A 284 17.98 -29.51 30.87
CA TRP A 284 17.18 -30.27 31.83
C TRP A 284 17.05 -29.56 33.19
N GLU A 285 18.15 -29.06 33.74
CA GLU A 285 18.23 -28.47 35.08
C GLU A 285 17.44 -27.15 35.14
N GLN A 286 17.56 -26.32 34.10
CA GLN A 286 16.86 -25.04 34.01
C GLN A 286 15.37 -25.17 33.68
N ALA A 287 14.94 -26.34 33.19
CA ALA A 287 13.54 -26.60 32.88
C ALA A 287 12.65 -26.68 34.15
N GLU A 288 13.22 -27.06 35.30
CA GLU A 288 12.47 -27.29 36.54
C GLU A 288 11.70 -26.05 37.01
N GLY A 289 12.37 -24.90 37.01
CA GLY A 289 11.76 -23.63 37.43
C GLY A 289 10.67 -23.15 36.46
N LYS A 290 10.77 -23.51 35.18
CA LYS A 290 9.85 -23.06 34.12
C LYS A 290 8.64 -24.00 33.96
N HIS A 291 8.78 -25.27 34.33
CA HIS A 291 7.71 -26.27 34.22
C HIS A 291 6.45 -25.91 35.01
N LYS A 292 6.54 -25.14 36.10
CA LYS A 292 5.33 -24.71 36.82
C LYS A 292 4.55 -23.59 36.12
N MET A 293 5.13 -22.93 35.11
CA MET A 293 4.59 -21.73 34.47
C MET A 293 4.25 -21.93 32.99
N TRP A 294 4.45 -23.13 32.41
CA TRP A 294 4.26 -23.34 30.98
C TRP A 294 2.81 -23.07 30.56
N GLU A 295 1.82 -23.40 31.39
CA GLU A 295 0.41 -23.27 31.04
C GLU A 295 -0.01 -21.79 30.89
N GLU A 296 0.37 -20.93 31.83
CA GLU A 296 0.09 -19.49 31.74
C GLU A 296 0.87 -18.83 30.58
N GLY A 297 2.13 -19.24 30.39
CA GLY A 297 2.95 -18.79 29.27
C GLY A 297 2.34 -19.18 27.92
N LEU A 298 1.82 -20.40 27.80
CA LEU A 298 1.16 -20.92 26.61
C LEU A 298 -0.18 -20.21 26.36
N LYS A 299 -1.02 -20.03 27.38
CA LYS A 299 -2.28 -19.29 27.25
C LYS A 299 -2.05 -17.86 26.77
N THR A 300 -1.04 -17.20 27.33
CA THR A 300 -0.63 -15.84 26.91
C THR A 300 -0.17 -15.84 25.46
N LEU A 301 0.63 -16.83 25.07
CA LEU A 301 1.14 -16.96 23.71
C LEU A 301 0.02 -17.21 22.69
N VAL A 302 -0.87 -18.18 22.92
CA VAL A 302 -2.01 -18.48 22.04
C VAL A 302 -2.90 -17.25 21.89
N SER A 303 -3.16 -16.53 22.99
CA SER A 303 -3.89 -15.26 22.94
C SER A 303 -3.20 -14.25 22.05
N TYR A 304 -1.89 -14.09 22.18
CA TYR A 304 -1.11 -13.15 21.39
C TYR A 304 -1.05 -13.54 19.89
N LEU A 305 -0.93 -14.83 19.56
CA LEU A 305 -0.90 -15.32 18.16
C LEU A 305 -2.23 -15.12 17.41
N LEU A 306 -3.34 -15.11 18.15
CA LEU A 306 -4.70 -14.95 17.61
C LEU A 306 -5.26 -13.55 17.79
N ALA A 307 -4.67 -12.76 18.70
CA ALA A 307 -5.14 -11.44 19.04
C ALA A 307 -5.20 -10.51 17.84
N PHE A 308 -6.21 -9.65 17.89
CA PHE A 308 -6.30 -8.57 16.93
C PHE A 308 -5.10 -7.61 17.07
N PRO A 309 -4.57 -7.10 15.96
CA PRO A 309 -3.41 -6.22 15.99
C PRO A 309 -3.60 -5.02 16.93
N HIS A 310 -2.58 -4.70 17.72
CA HIS A 310 -2.58 -3.64 18.75
C HIS A 310 -3.54 -3.83 19.93
N SER A 311 -4.24 -4.97 20.06
CA SER A 311 -5.14 -5.21 21.21
C SER A 311 -4.41 -5.72 22.47
N MET A 312 -3.24 -6.36 22.32
CA MET A 312 -2.53 -7.07 23.41
C MET A 312 -1.20 -6.43 23.84
N ALA A 313 -0.85 -5.23 23.36
CA ALA A 313 0.44 -4.60 23.66
C ALA A 313 0.47 -4.05 25.10
N GLY A 314 0.62 -4.94 26.08
CA GLY A 314 0.80 -4.65 27.52
C GLY A 314 1.74 -5.62 28.23
N THR A 315 2.40 -6.55 27.53
CA THR A 315 3.34 -7.48 28.15
C THR A 315 4.70 -6.80 28.35
N ALA A 316 4.94 -6.30 29.57
CA ALA A 316 6.18 -5.99 30.31
C ALA A 316 7.46 -5.44 29.60
N GLU A 317 7.79 -5.79 28.36
CA GLU A 317 9.04 -5.40 27.69
C GLU A 317 9.01 -3.97 27.09
N ALA A 318 7.84 -3.34 26.98
CA ALA A 318 7.71 -1.95 26.52
C ALA A 318 7.91 -0.89 27.62
N GLY A 319 8.35 -1.30 28.81
CA GLY A 319 8.30 -0.51 30.05
C GLY A 319 9.36 0.59 30.24
N ASN A 320 10.27 0.84 29.30
CA ASN A 320 11.41 1.75 29.57
C ASN A 320 11.53 2.97 28.65
N LEU A 321 10.47 3.37 27.94
CA LEU A 321 10.49 4.60 27.14
C LEU A 321 9.37 5.54 27.59
N HIS A 322 9.77 6.71 28.10
CA HIS A 322 8.91 7.77 28.58
C HIS A 322 7.74 8.09 27.63
N GLY A 323 6.49 7.81 28.05
CA GLY A 323 5.30 8.28 27.34
C GLY A 323 4.03 7.45 27.47
N GLU A 324 3.64 6.94 28.64
CA GLU A 324 2.46 6.07 28.82
C GLU A 324 1.16 6.61 28.19
N ASN A 325 0.96 7.93 28.20
CA ASN A 325 -0.25 8.56 27.65
C ASN A 325 -0.24 8.70 26.11
N ALA A 326 0.92 8.90 25.49
CA ALA A 326 1.04 9.00 24.03
C ALA A 326 0.84 7.61 23.38
N HIS A 327 1.38 6.57 24.00
CA HIS A 327 1.27 5.19 23.52
C HIS A 327 -0.16 4.64 23.60
N GLY A 328 -0.96 5.03 24.60
CA GLY A 328 -2.38 4.67 24.67
C GLY A 328 -3.19 5.21 23.49
N TYR A 329 -2.99 6.48 23.15
CA TYR A 329 -3.74 7.16 22.08
C TYR A 329 -3.42 6.63 20.68
N GLU A 330 -2.13 6.44 20.37
CA GLU A 330 -1.70 5.88 19.08
C GLU A 330 -2.23 4.45 18.88
N ARG A 331 -2.25 3.62 19.93
CA ARG A 331 -2.82 2.26 19.89
C ARG A 331 -4.30 2.26 19.56
N LYS A 332 -5.11 3.04 20.29
CA LYS A 332 -6.57 3.12 20.04
C LYS A 332 -6.89 3.60 18.62
N ARG A 333 -6.10 4.55 18.09
CA ARG A 333 -6.23 5.03 16.72
C ARG A 333 -5.84 3.98 15.68
N SER A 334 -4.76 3.24 15.91
CA SER A 334 -4.32 2.13 15.05
C SER A 334 -5.39 1.03 14.97
N LEU A 335 -5.96 0.67 16.12
CA LEU A 335 -7.03 -0.31 16.25
C LEU A 335 -8.29 0.10 15.46
N ALA A 336 -8.73 1.36 15.60
CA ALA A 336 -9.86 1.89 14.84
C ALA A 336 -9.61 1.88 13.32
N THR A 337 -8.39 2.23 12.92
CA THR A 337 -7.98 2.19 11.51
C THR A 337 -8.01 0.76 10.97
N ALA A 338 -7.48 -0.22 11.71
CA ALA A 338 -7.49 -1.63 11.32
C ALA A 338 -8.91 -2.16 11.11
N VAL A 339 -9.83 -1.88 12.04
CA VAL A 339 -11.25 -2.26 11.91
C VAL A 339 -11.89 -1.61 10.70
N GLU A 340 -11.68 -0.31 10.47
CA GLU A 340 -12.21 0.39 9.29
C GLU A 340 -11.72 -0.25 7.98
N ARG A 341 -10.43 -0.60 7.90
CA ARG A 341 -9.83 -1.26 6.72
C ARG A 341 -10.45 -2.63 6.45
N LEU A 342 -10.66 -3.43 7.50
CA LEU A 342 -11.31 -4.73 7.37
C LEU A 342 -12.78 -4.60 6.93
N GLU A 343 -13.51 -3.62 7.48
CA GLU A 343 -14.91 -3.37 7.08
C GLU A 343 -15.02 -2.89 5.63
N LEU A 344 -14.09 -2.03 5.17
CA LEU A 344 -13.99 -1.63 3.75
C LEU A 344 -13.71 -2.84 2.84
N LEU A 345 -12.79 -3.69 3.28
CA LEU A 345 -12.39 -4.90 2.56
C LEU A 345 -13.58 -5.83 2.38
N GLN A 346 -14.28 -6.16 3.47
CA GLN A 346 -15.47 -7.01 3.50
C GLN A 346 -16.71 -6.39 2.84
N GLY A 347 -16.67 -5.09 2.52
CA GLY A 347 -17.78 -4.37 1.91
C GLY A 347 -18.89 -3.99 2.88
N VAL A 348 -18.65 -4.11 4.19
CA VAL A 348 -19.53 -3.62 5.26
C VAL A 348 -19.55 -2.10 5.25
N LEU A 349 -18.36 -1.49 5.15
CA LEU A 349 -18.22 -0.05 4.96
C LEU A 349 -18.17 0.26 3.46
N PRO A 350 -19.08 1.08 2.91
CA PRO A 350 -18.96 1.50 1.52
C PRO A 350 -17.70 2.36 1.36
N LEU A 351 -17.06 2.27 0.20
CA LEU A 351 -16.07 3.27 -0.26
C LEU A 351 -16.77 4.63 -0.31
N ARG A 352 -16.63 5.41 0.76
CA ARG A 352 -17.19 6.75 0.85
C ARG A 352 -16.28 7.71 0.10
N PHE A 353 -16.46 7.81 -1.21
CA PHE A 353 -16.17 9.08 -1.88
C PHE A 353 -17.17 10.10 -1.32
N PRO A 354 -16.73 11.32 -0.99
CA PRO A 354 -17.57 12.27 -0.26
C PRO A 354 -18.78 12.63 -1.12
N ALA A 355 -19.95 12.19 -0.67
CA ALA A 355 -21.23 12.63 -1.18
C ALA A 355 -21.78 13.84 -0.40
N SER A 356 -21.03 14.46 0.52
CA SER A 356 -21.60 15.38 1.51
C SER A 356 -21.68 16.86 1.13
N SER A 357 -21.20 17.29 -0.05
CA SER A 357 -21.70 18.53 -0.63
C SER A 357 -21.98 18.37 -2.12
N LYS A 358 -23.17 18.79 -2.55
CA LYS A 358 -23.55 18.82 -3.98
C LYS A 358 -22.52 19.61 -4.78
N TRP A 359 -21.91 20.63 -4.18
CA TRP A 359 -20.91 21.48 -4.80
C TRP A 359 -19.56 20.81 -4.99
N VAL A 360 -19.03 20.06 -4.01
CA VAL A 360 -17.78 19.30 -4.20
C VAL A 360 -17.97 18.19 -5.21
N ARG A 361 -19.12 17.48 -5.25
CA ARG A 361 -19.45 16.51 -6.31
C ARG A 361 -19.56 17.15 -7.69
N TRP A 362 -20.16 18.35 -7.76
CA TRP A 362 -20.25 19.10 -8.99
C TRP A 362 -18.86 19.54 -9.46
N LEU A 363 -18.05 20.13 -8.59
CA LEU A 363 -16.72 20.64 -8.90
C LEU A 363 -15.72 19.51 -9.22
N THR A 364 -15.57 18.53 -8.34
CA THR A 364 -14.69 17.36 -8.59
C THR A 364 -15.19 16.56 -9.79
N GLY A 365 -16.49 16.34 -9.92
CA GLY A 365 -17.07 15.68 -11.10
C GLY A 365 -16.91 16.49 -12.37
N TRP A 366 -16.89 17.83 -12.31
CA TRP A 366 -16.66 18.70 -13.46
C TRP A 366 -15.18 18.74 -13.83
N VAL A 367 -14.27 18.89 -12.87
CA VAL A 367 -12.81 18.80 -13.08
C VAL A 367 -12.42 17.42 -13.63
N VAL A 368 -12.96 16.34 -13.07
CA VAL A 368 -12.72 14.97 -13.55
C VAL A 368 -13.32 14.75 -14.95
N ARG A 369 -14.52 15.26 -15.24
CA ARG A 369 -15.12 15.14 -16.59
C ARG A 369 -14.41 16.02 -17.61
N ALA A 370 -13.95 17.20 -17.23
CA ALA A 370 -13.18 18.09 -18.09
C ALA A 370 -11.81 17.48 -18.42
N THR A 371 -11.09 16.99 -17.41
CA THR A 371 -9.81 16.28 -17.62
C THR A 371 -9.98 15.00 -18.44
N ALA A 372 -11.05 14.23 -18.22
CA ALA A 372 -11.39 13.04 -19.03
C ALA A 372 -11.76 13.39 -20.47
N TYR A 373 -12.56 14.44 -20.69
CA TYR A 373 -12.98 14.90 -22.01
C TYR A 373 -11.79 15.42 -22.82
N VAL A 374 -10.90 16.20 -22.20
CA VAL A 374 -9.66 16.69 -22.82
C VAL A 374 -8.74 15.49 -23.14
N GLY A 375 -8.56 14.56 -22.21
CA GLY A 375 -7.77 13.33 -22.42
C GLY A 375 -8.32 12.45 -23.56
N GLU A 376 -9.65 12.26 -23.63
CA GLU A 376 -10.30 11.46 -24.69
C GLU A 376 -10.23 12.14 -26.06
N ARG A 377 -10.41 13.47 -26.13
CA ARG A 377 -10.26 14.23 -27.38
C ARG A 377 -8.83 14.21 -27.90
N PHE A 378 -7.84 14.42 -27.02
CA PHE A 378 -6.42 14.29 -27.39
C PHE A 378 -6.08 12.86 -27.83
N ALA A 379 -6.64 11.84 -27.18
CA ALA A 379 -6.42 10.45 -27.57
C ALA A 379 -7.10 10.07 -28.89
N LYS A 380 -8.25 10.66 -29.23
CA LYS A 380 -8.88 10.52 -30.55
C LYS A 380 -8.08 11.24 -31.64
N LEU A 381 -7.51 12.39 -31.34
CA LEU A 381 -6.57 13.09 -32.23
C LEU A 381 -5.30 12.25 -32.49
N HIS A 382 -4.77 11.54 -31.49
CA HIS A 382 -3.62 10.64 -31.66
C HIS A 382 -3.97 9.20 -32.11
N ALA A 383 -5.23 8.75 -31.99
CA ALA A 383 -5.66 7.48 -32.57
C ALA A 383 -5.63 7.51 -34.10
N PHE A 384 -5.68 8.71 -34.69
CA PHE A 384 -5.45 8.93 -36.11
C PHE A 384 -3.99 8.68 -36.52
N GLU A 385 -3.01 8.88 -35.62
CA GLU A 385 -1.58 8.54 -35.85
C GLU A 385 -1.23 7.06 -35.52
N ARG A 386 -2.03 6.37 -34.69
CA ARG A 386 -1.75 4.97 -34.30
C ARG A 386 -2.11 3.93 -35.35
N ALA A 387 -2.91 4.26 -36.36
CA ALA A 387 -3.26 3.33 -37.44
C ALA A 387 -2.03 2.93 -38.28
N ASP A 388 -0.97 3.74 -38.29
CA ASP A 388 0.28 3.42 -38.99
C ASP A 388 1.32 2.68 -38.13
N LEU A 389 1.22 2.73 -36.80
CA LEU A 389 2.19 2.12 -35.86
C LEU A 389 1.94 0.64 -35.56
N ALA A 390 0.81 0.06 -35.96
CA ALA A 390 0.51 -1.36 -35.76
C ALA A 390 1.23 -2.29 -36.76
N LYS A 391 1.88 -1.74 -37.79
CA LYS A 391 2.60 -2.50 -38.83
C LYS A 391 4.09 -2.73 -38.53
N VAL A 392 4.60 -2.20 -37.42
CA VAL A 392 6.03 -2.16 -37.14
C VAL A 392 6.12 -2.55 -35.65
N ILE A 393 6.49 -3.76 -35.25
CA ILE A 393 7.85 -4.31 -35.34
C ILE A 393 7.88 -5.73 -34.70
N PRO A 394 8.66 -6.69 -35.23
CA PRO A 394 9.75 -7.26 -34.41
C PRO A 394 11.12 -6.79 -34.96
N GLY A 395 11.99 -6.25 -34.07
CA GLY A 395 13.24 -5.55 -34.40
C GLY A 395 13.19 -4.01 -34.31
N GLN A 396 13.32 -3.46 -33.09
CA GLN A 396 13.15 -2.03 -32.75
C GLN A 396 14.02 -1.03 -33.55
N LYS A 397 13.39 0.04 -34.04
CA LYS A 397 13.88 1.43 -33.93
C LYS A 397 12.70 2.30 -33.49
N LEU A 398 12.79 2.87 -32.28
CA LEU A 398 11.78 3.80 -31.75
C LEU A 398 11.88 5.15 -32.46
N GLU A 399 10.84 5.55 -33.20
CA GLU A 399 10.67 6.94 -33.60
C GLU A 399 10.19 7.81 -32.43
N ARG A 400 10.69 9.06 -32.40
CA ARG A 400 10.49 10.01 -31.31
C ARG A 400 9.04 10.51 -31.29
N PRO A 401 8.31 10.43 -30.16
CA PRO A 401 6.99 11.04 -30.06
C PRO A 401 7.07 12.57 -30.11
N GLY A 402 6.14 13.20 -30.83
CA GLY A 402 6.01 14.67 -30.91
C GLY A 402 5.69 15.33 -29.56
N PRO A 403 5.87 16.66 -29.43
CA PRO A 403 5.83 17.37 -28.14
C PRO A 403 4.47 17.31 -27.40
N PHE A 404 3.37 17.01 -28.09
CA PHE A 404 2.01 17.03 -27.51
C PHE A 404 1.40 15.65 -27.24
N SER A 405 2.03 14.55 -27.66
CA SER A 405 1.51 13.19 -27.45
C SER A 405 1.62 12.70 -25.99
N GLY A 406 2.52 13.30 -25.21
CA GLY A 406 2.68 13.02 -23.78
C GLY A 406 1.49 13.51 -22.95
N LEU A 407 0.94 14.69 -23.25
CA LEU A 407 -0.14 15.31 -22.48
C LEU A 407 -1.46 14.51 -22.54
N GLY A 408 -1.82 13.98 -23.72
CA GLY A 408 -3.01 13.16 -23.90
C GLY A 408 -2.95 11.81 -23.18
N GLN A 409 -1.78 11.15 -23.21
CA GLN A 409 -1.55 9.91 -22.45
C GLN A 409 -1.49 10.18 -20.94
N TRP A 410 -0.92 11.32 -20.54
CA TRP A 410 -0.87 11.79 -19.16
C TRP A 410 -2.27 12.06 -18.59
N LEU A 411 -3.13 12.80 -19.30
CA LEU A 411 -4.51 13.04 -18.88
C LEU A 411 -5.30 11.73 -18.76
N LEU A 412 -5.16 10.80 -19.70
CA LEU A 412 -5.80 9.49 -19.62
C LEU A 412 -5.29 8.65 -18.44
N ALA A 413 -3.98 8.63 -18.17
CA ALA A 413 -3.40 7.91 -17.05
C ALA A 413 -3.83 8.48 -15.68
N MET A 414 -4.18 9.77 -15.64
CA MET A 414 -4.65 10.49 -14.46
C MET A 414 -6.18 10.43 -14.26
N THR A 415 -6.94 10.01 -15.28
CA THR A 415 -8.40 9.96 -15.13
C THR A 415 -8.85 8.79 -14.24
N PRO A 416 -9.65 9.04 -13.20
CA PRO A 416 -10.11 8.00 -12.26
C PRO A 416 -11.03 6.94 -12.90
N PHE A 417 -11.38 7.11 -14.18
CA PHE A 417 -12.28 6.24 -14.94
C PHE A 417 -11.71 5.78 -16.29
N ALA A 418 -10.39 5.88 -16.52
CA ALA A 418 -9.77 5.29 -17.71
C ALA A 418 -10.13 3.80 -17.80
N LYS A 419 -10.79 3.46 -18.90
CA LYS A 419 -11.31 2.13 -19.24
C LYS A 419 -10.31 1.04 -18.85
N LYS A 420 -10.77 0.07 -18.05
CA LYS A 420 -10.03 -1.11 -17.57
C LYS A 420 -8.89 -1.50 -18.53
N PRO A 421 -7.61 -1.30 -18.17
CA PRO A 421 -6.68 -2.36 -18.50
C PRO A 421 -7.21 -3.56 -17.71
N ALA A 422 -7.65 -4.60 -18.43
CA ALA A 422 -7.87 -5.89 -17.80
C ALA A 422 -6.66 -6.17 -16.87
N PRO A 423 -6.86 -6.78 -15.68
CA PRO A 423 -5.72 -7.38 -15.00
C PRO A 423 -4.94 -8.15 -16.08
N SER A 424 -3.67 -7.79 -16.25
CA SER A 424 -2.85 -8.39 -17.28
C SER A 424 -2.73 -9.86 -16.91
N GLY A 425 -3.55 -10.70 -17.55
CA GLY A 425 -3.70 -12.12 -17.19
C GLY A 425 -5.15 -12.58 -17.10
N ASN A 426 -5.95 -12.37 -18.16
CA ASN A 426 -7.20 -13.11 -18.36
C ASN A 426 -7.01 -14.32 -19.30
N LEU A 427 -5.76 -14.71 -19.57
CA LEU A 427 -5.43 -15.98 -20.22
C LEU A 427 -5.38 -17.06 -19.13
N GLY A 428 -6.48 -17.79 -18.95
CA GLY A 428 -6.49 -19.08 -18.24
C GLY A 428 -5.98 -19.09 -16.79
N ARG A 429 -6.07 -17.97 -16.06
CA ARG A 429 -5.58 -17.90 -14.67
C ARG A 429 -6.42 -18.81 -13.78
N VAL A 430 -5.83 -19.92 -13.39
CA VAL A 430 -6.39 -20.86 -12.43
C VAL A 430 -6.40 -20.18 -11.06
N THR A 431 -7.58 -19.72 -10.63
CA THR A 431 -7.79 -19.00 -9.37
C THR A 431 -7.72 -19.94 -8.17
N MET A 432 -7.01 -19.54 -7.12
CA MET A 432 -6.95 -20.26 -5.84
C MET A 432 -7.68 -19.47 -4.78
N GLU A 433 -8.88 -19.92 -4.43
CA GLU A 433 -9.58 -19.40 -3.27
C GLU A 433 -8.88 -19.88 -1.99
N PRO A 434 -8.82 -19.06 -0.93
CA PRO A 434 -9.40 -17.71 -0.82
C PRO A 434 -8.48 -16.58 -1.32
N TYR A 435 -7.22 -16.85 -1.66
CA TYR A 435 -6.22 -15.83 -1.99
C TYR A 435 -6.62 -14.95 -3.18
N SER A 436 -7.15 -15.56 -4.25
CA SER A 436 -7.57 -14.84 -5.45
C SER A 436 -8.70 -13.82 -5.17
N SER A 437 -9.71 -14.16 -4.36
CA SER A 437 -10.81 -13.23 -4.07
C SER A 437 -10.35 -12.04 -3.23
N VAL A 438 -9.48 -12.26 -2.24
CA VAL A 438 -8.89 -11.19 -1.43
C VAL A 438 -8.00 -10.29 -2.29
N TYR A 439 -7.13 -10.87 -3.13
CA TYR A 439 -6.30 -10.13 -4.08
C TYR A 439 -7.15 -9.21 -4.98
N LEU A 440 -8.17 -9.76 -5.62
CA LEU A 440 -9.03 -9.00 -6.53
C LEU A 440 -9.72 -7.85 -5.81
N ARG A 441 -10.24 -8.10 -4.60
CA ARG A 441 -10.89 -7.06 -3.80
C ARG A 441 -9.91 -5.98 -3.37
N ALA A 442 -8.78 -6.35 -2.78
CA ALA A 442 -7.76 -5.39 -2.34
C ALA A 442 -7.22 -4.54 -3.51
N SER A 443 -6.94 -5.16 -4.66
CA SER A 443 -6.54 -4.46 -5.89
C SER A 443 -7.63 -3.52 -6.40
N SER A 444 -8.90 -3.91 -6.31
CA SER A 444 -10.05 -3.08 -6.73
C SER A 444 -10.25 -1.85 -5.84
N LEU A 445 -9.89 -1.94 -4.55
CA LEU A 445 -9.96 -0.82 -3.60
C LEU A 445 -8.77 0.14 -3.79
N SER A 446 -7.55 -0.40 -3.93
CA SER A 446 -6.32 0.40 -4.03
C SER A 446 -6.31 1.35 -5.23
N ARG A 447 -6.74 0.90 -6.41
CA ARG A 447 -6.68 1.68 -7.66
C ARG A 447 -7.44 3.01 -7.61
N PRO A 448 -8.76 3.05 -7.31
CA PRO A 448 -9.50 4.31 -7.28
C PRO A 448 -9.03 5.23 -6.15
N LEU A 449 -8.58 4.68 -5.01
CA LEU A 449 -8.01 5.47 -3.91
C LEU A 449 -6.71 6.17 -4.35
N MET A 450 -5.81 5.45 -5.01
CA MET A 450 -4.57 6.01 -5.56
C MET A 450 -4.86 7.06 -6.65
N ALA A 451 -5.88 6.84 -7.48
CA ALA A 451 -6.30 7.79 -8.49
C ALA A 451 -6.86 9.10 -7.87
N VAL A 452 -7.65 9.01 -6.80
CA VAL A 452 -8.15 10.19 -6.07
C VAL A 452 -7.01 10.97 -5.43
N TYR A 453 -6.06 10.28 -4.81
CA TYR A 453 -4.86 10.91 -4.26
C TYR A 453 -4.07 11.65 -5.35
N ARG A 454 -3.77 10.98 -6.48
CA ARG A 454 -3.03 11.57 -7.60
C ARG A 454 -3.75 12.75 -8.24
N GLY A 455 -5.06 12.60 -8.48
CA GLY A 455 -5.89 13.67 -9.01
C GLY A 455 -5.99 14.87 -8.07
N GLY A 456 -5.95 14.63 -6.75
CA GLY A 456 -5.98 15.66 -5.71
C GLY A 456 -4.79 16.61 -5.80
N PHE A 457 -3.56 16.10 -5.79
CA PHE A 457 -2.38 16.98 -5.84
C PHE A 457 -2.22 17.66 -7.22
N VAL A 458 -2.56 16.97 -8.32
CA VAL A 458 -2.54 17.57 -9.66
C VAL A 458 -3.50 18.75 -9.73
N SER A 459 -4.71 18.59 -9.20
CA SER A 459 -5.69 19.65 -9.14
C SER A 459 -5.20 20.82 -8.28
N ALA A 460 -4.51 20.54 -7.17
CA ALA A 460 -3.93 21.57 -6.31
C ALA A 460 -2.88 22.42 -7.05
N PHE A 461 -1.93 21.79 -7.74
CA PHE A 461 -0.92 22.53 -8.52
C PHE A 461 -1.53 23.37 -9.65
N LEU A 462 -2.50 22.82 -10.38
CA LEU A 462 -3.18 23.56 -11.45
C LEU A 462 -4.02 24.73 -10.92
N LEU A 463 -4.76 24.54 -9.83
CA LEU A 463 -5.52 25.61 -9.19
C LEU A 463 -4.60 26.71 -8.63
N ALA A 464 -3.44 26.34 -8.09
CA ALA A 464 -2.43 27.31 -7.65
C ALA A 464 -1.90 28.15 -8.83
N ALA A 465 -1.59 27.52 -9.97
CA ALA A 465 -1.20 28.25 -11.18
C ALA A 465 -2.31 29.18 -11.69
N CYS A 466 -3.57 28.74 -11.65
CA CYS A 466 -4.72 29.57 -12.00
C CYS A 466 -4.88 30.77 -11.05
N ALA A 467 -4.76 30.56 -9.73
CA ALA A 467 -4.84 31.64 -8.75
C ALA A 467 -3.77 32.71 -8.96
N SER A 468 -2.53 32.28 -9.25
CA SER A 468 -1.42 33.18 -9.58
C SER A 468 -1.68 33.93 -10.89
N SER A 469 -2.19 33.26 -11.92
CA SER A 469 -2.52 33.87 -13.21
C SER A 469 -3.62 34.95 -13.07
N VAL A 470 -4.65 34.68 -12.28
CA VAL A 470 -5.72 35.65 -11.96
C VAL A 470 -5.16 36.86 -11.20
N ALA A 471 -4.22 36.63 -10.27
CA ALA A 471 -3.59 37.72 -9.52
C ALA A 471 -2.77 38.64 -10.45
N ILE A 472 -2.01 38.06 -11.36
CA ILE A 472 -1.19 38.79 -12.35
C ILE A 472 -2.09 39.55 -13.33
N LEU A 473 -3.17 38.93 -13.81
CA LEU A 473 -4.14 39.59 -14.68
C LEU A 473 -4.82 40.76 -13.97
N SER A 474 -5.18 40.62 -12.69
CA SER A 474 -5.75 41.71 -11.88
C SER A 474 -4.79 42.89 -11.75
N LEU A 475 -3.50 42.62 -11.52
CA LEU A 475 -2.46 43.65 -11.50
C LEU A 475 -2.30 44.33 -12.86
N GLY A 476 -2.24 43.54 -13.95
CA GLY A 476 -2.14 44.07 -15.31
C GLY A 476 -3.33 44.96 -15.69
N CYS A 477 -4.56 44.56 -15.35
CA CYS A 477 -5.76 45.39 -15.55
C CYS A 477 -5.72 46.69 -14.73
N SER A 478 -5.16 46.65 -13.51
CA SER A 478 -5.03 47.86 -12.68
C SER A 478 -4.03 48.86 -13.25
N LEU A 479 -2.99 48.38 -13.95
CA LEU A 479 -1.97 49.22 -14.57
C LEU A 479 -2.39 49.75 -15.96
N LEU A 480 -3.23 49.01 -16.69
CA LEU A 480 -3.63 49.32 -18.06
C LEU A 480 -4.69 50.41 -18.21
N PHE A 481 -5.60 50.51 -17.24
CA PHE A 481 -6.79 51.33 -17.38
C PHE A 481 -6.75 52.44 -16.31
N GLU A 482 -6.80 53.71 -16.72
CA GLU A 482 -6.85 54.87 -15.81
C GLU A 482 -8.07 54.84 -14.88
N ASN A 483 -9.19 54.30 -15.38
CA ASN A 483 -10.36 53.92 -14.59
C ASN A 483 -10.60 52.42 -14.77
N PRO A 484 -9.88 51.56 -14.04
CA PRO A 484 -10.18 50.15 -14.09
C PRO A 484 -11.58 49.98 -13.53
N TRP A 485 -12.45 49.29 -14.28
CA TRP A 485 -13.82 49.03 -13.85
C TRP A 485 -13.73 48.31 -12.50
N ILE A 486 -13.99 49.02 -11.40
CA ILE A 486 -13.79 48.50 -10.03
C ILE A 486 -14.49 47.15 -9.86
N VAL A 487 -15.63 46.99 -10.52
CA VAL A 487 -16.40 45.75 -10.62
C VAL A 487 -15.57 44.57 -11.16
N VAL A 488 -14.75 44.77 -12.19
CA VAL A 488 -13.88 43.75 -12.78
C VAL A 488 -12.74 43.37 -11.83
N LEU A 489 -12.08 44.35 -11.20
CA LEU A 489 -11.02 44.08 -10.22
C LEU A 489 -11.56 43.35 -8.97
N VAL A 490 -12.71 43.80 -8.46
CA VAL A 490 -13.41 43.10 -7.37
C VAL A 490 -13.80 41.69 -7.82
N GLY A 491 -14.30 41.51 -9.04
CA GLY A 491 -14.62 40.20 -9.61
C GLY A 491 -13.42 39.25 -9.68
N LEU A 492 -12.26 39.71 -10.16
CA LEU A 492 -11.02 38.93 -10.19
C LEU A 492 -10.50 38.63 -8.78
N GLY A 493 -10.61 39.58 -7.84
CA GLY A 493 -10.27 39.39 -6.43
C GLY A 493 -11.12 38.31 -5.77
N VAL A 494 -12.45 38.35 -5.99
CA VAL A 494 -13.39 37.33 -5.51
C VAL A 494 -13.08 35.96 -6.13
N LEU A 495 -12.83 35.90 -7.45
CA LEU A 495 -12.45 34.66 -8.13
C LEU A 495 -11.17 34.05 -7.53
N LYS A 496 -10.14 34.86 -7.26
CA LYS A 496 -8.91 34.41 -6.60
C LYS A 496 -9.18 33.85 -5.21
N LEU A 497 -9.98 34.54 -4.40
CA LEU A 497 -10.36 34.07 -3.06
C LEU A 497 -11.13 32.74 -3.11
N VAL A 498 -12.01 32.57 -4.10
CA VAL A 498 -12.73 31.30 -4.32
C VAL A 498 -11.75 30.17 -4.68
N ILE A 499 -10.78 30.40 -5.57
CA ILE A 499 -9.77 29.39 -5.92
C ILE A 499 -8.92 29.01 -4.70
N ILE A 500 -8.48 29.99 -3.90
CA ILE A 500 -7.71 29.74 -2.67
C ILE A 500 -8.55 28.98 -1.64
N ALA A 501 -9.82 29.32 -1.48
CA ALA A 501 -10.72 28.59 -0.59
C ALA A 501 -10.90 27.12 -1.04
N ILE A 502 -10.98 26.87 -2.36
CA ILE A 502 -11.02 25.51 -2.92
C ILE A 502 -9.71 24.77 -2.62
N LEU A 503 -8.54 25.41 -2.78
CA LEU A 503 -7.24 24.82 -2.47
C LEU A 503 -7.15 24.40 -1.00
N LEU A 504 -7.48 25.31 -0.07
CA LEU A 504 -7.49 25.02 1.36
C LEU A 504 -8.47 23.89 1.69
N ALA A 505 -9.66 23.90 1.09
CA ALA A 505 -10.63 22.84 1.28
C ALA A 505 -10.12 21.49 0.76
N LEU A 506 -9.44 21.46 -0.40
CA LEU A 506 -8.88 20.26 -0.98
C LEU A 506 -7.72 19.69 -0.14
N GLU A 507 -6.86 20.56 0.39
CA GLU A 507 -5.71 20.15 1.21
C GLU A 507 -6.16 19.61 2.56
N VAL A 508 -7.05 20.34 3.27
CA VAL A 508 -7.67 19.87 4.51
C VAL A 508 -8.38 18.54 4.26
N TYR A 509 -9.05 18.40 3.12
CA TYR A 509 -9.74 17.17 2.75
C TYR A 509 -8.78 15.98 2.52
N ASN A 510 -7.74 16.17 1.71
CA ASN A 510 -6.74 15.14 1.42
C ASN A 510 -6.00 14.70 2.68
N HIS A 511 -5.64 15.67 3.53
CA HIS A 511 -4.97 15.42 4.80
C HIS A 511 -5.83 14.58 5.76
N HIS A 512 -7.13 14.89 5.86
CA HIS A 512 -8.03 14.14 6.75
C HIS A 512 -8.32 12.71 6.30
N GLN A 513 -8.40 12.48 4.99
CA GLN A 513 -8.82 11.18 4.46
C GLN A 513 -7.68 10.19 4.26
N LYS A 514 -6.42 10.65 4.22
CA LYS A 514 -5.23 9.78 4.12
C LYS A 514 -5.32 8.77 2.98
N TRP A 515 -5.89 9.17 1.83
CA TRP A 515 -6.14 8.30 0.68
C TRP A 515 -4.92 7.49 0.23
N GLN A 516 -3.74 8.11 0.29
CA GLN A 516 -2.45 7.48 -0.01
C GLN A 516 -2.13 6.31 0.91
N GLU A 517 -2.33 6.46 2.23
CA GLU A 517 -2.05 5.41 3.22
C GLU A 517 -3.01 4.24 3.01
N VAL A 518 -4.30 4.54 2.78
CA VAL A 518 -5.34 3.53 2.53
C VAL A 518 -5.02 2.74 1.25
N ALA A 519 -4.66 3.45 0.18
CA ALA A 519 -4.35 2.83 -1.10
C ALA A 519 -3.11 1.94 -1.01
N ALA A 520 -2.09 2.38 -0.27
CA ALA A 520 -0.86 1.62 -0.05
C ALA A 520 -1.10 0.37 0.82
N ASP A 521 -1.91 0.45 1.88
CA ASP A 521 -2.27 -0.73 2.69
C ASP A 521 -2.96 -1.81 1.85
N PHE A 522 -3.94 -1.45 1.01
CA PHE A 522 -4.61 -2.41 0.14
C PHE A 522 -3.71 -2.90 -1.01
N ARG A 523 -2.77 -2.08 -1.48
CA ARG A 523 -1.77 -2.51 -2.46
C ARG A 523 -0.86 -3.58 -1.86
N TYR A 524 -0.38 -3.36 -0.64
CA TYR A 524 0.43 -4.29 0.12
C TYR A 524 -0.31 -5.62 0.34
N LEU A 525 -1.56 -5.58 0.81
CA LEU A 525 -2.37 -6.79 0.99
C LEU A 525 -2.53 -7.57 -0.32
N ALA A 526 -2.76 -6.88 -1.45
CA ALA A 526 -2.84 -7.53 -2.74
C ALA A 526 -1.51 -8.21 -3.15
N GLU A 527 -0.37 -7.54 -2.94
CA GLU A 527 0.96 -8.09 -3.26
C GLU A 527 1.37 -9.26 -2.36
N VAL A 528 0.89 -9.31 -1.11
CA VAL A 528 1.10 -10.49 -0.24
C VAL A 528 0.21 -11.66 -0.64
N MET A 529 -1.03 -11.41 -1.09
CA MET A 529 -1.98 -12.46 -1.47
C MET A 529 -1.66 -13.09 -2.84
N GLN A 530 -1.12 -12.31 -3.78
CA GLN A 530 -0.93 -12.75 -5.16
C GLN A 530 0.06 -13.94 -5.32
N PRO A 531 1.24 -13.95 -4.66
CA PRO A 531 2.19 -15.05 -4.78
C PRO A 531 1.65 -16.39 -4.25
N MET A 532 0.68 -16.38 -3.32
CA MET A 532 0.10 -17.61 -2.77
C MET A 532 -0.59 -18.49 -3.82
N GLU A 533 -1.02 -17.92 -4.96
CA GLU A 533 -1.54 -18.71 -6.10
C GLU A 533 -0.50 -19.64 -6.74
N TYR A 534 0.77 -19.47 -6.38
CA TYR A 534 1.93 -20.23 -6.88
C TYR A 534 2.70 -20.91 -5.74
N LEU A 535 2.72 -20.32 -4.55
CA LEU A 535 3.39 -20.89 -3.37
C LEU A 535 2.55 -21.97 -2.67
N ALA A 536 1.24 -21.78 -2.54
CA ALA A 536 0.37 -22.72 -1.82
C ALA A 536 0.35 -24.15 -2.40
N PRO A 537 0.41 -24.36 -3.74
CA PRO A 537 0.54 -25.71 -4.31
C PRO A 537 1.87 -26.39 -4.00
N LEU A 538 2.89 -25.61 -3.68
CA LEU A 538 4.18 -26.09 -3.22
C LEU A 538 4.22 -26.18 -1.70
N GLY A 539 3.13 -25.98 -0.96
CA GLY A 539 3.18 -25.96 0.50
C GLY A 539 4.05 -24.87 1.09
N ALA A 540 4.37 -23.85 0.29
CA ALA A 540 5.22 -22.75 0.68
C ALA A 540 4.37 -21.54 1.07
N SER A 541 4.87 -20.76 2.01
CA SER A 541 4.23 -19.52 2.44
C SER A 541 5.09 -18.31 2.12
N MET A 542 4.48 -17.13 2.19
CA MET A 542 5.22 -15.87 2.05
C MET A 542 6.24 -15.72 3.18
N PRO A 543 7.47 -15.25 2.87
CA PRO A 543 8.46 -15.02 3.91
C PRO A 543 7.96 -13.89 4.82
N TYR A 544 8.34 -13.99 6.10
CA TYR A 544 8.14 -12.88 7.01
C TYR A 544 9.09 -11.74 6.62
N ILE A 545 8.53 -10.58 6.27
CA ILE A 545 9.32 -9.41 5.89
C ILE A 545 9.49 -8.53 7.11
N GLU A 546 10.69 -8.54 7.68
CA GLU A 546 11.09 -7.62 8.73
C GLU A 546 11.10 -6.18 8.20
N LEU A 547 10.32 -5.32 8.85
CA LEU A 547 10.38 -3.89 8.64
C LEU A 547 11.67 -3.34 9.29
N PRO A 548 12.40 -2.40 8.65
CA PRO A 548 13.57 -1.79 9.28
C PRO A 548 13.23 -1.16 10.63
N SER A 549 14.15 -1.25 11.59
CA SER A 549 13.94 -0.88 13.00
C SER A 549 13.48 0.57 13.22
N ILE A 550 13.83 1.47 12.30
CA ILE A 550 13.44 2.89 12.32
C ILE A 550 11.94 3.09 12.04
N TYR A 551 11.28 2.09 11.44
CA TYR A 551 9.85 2.07 11.12
C TYR A 551 9.04 1.18 12.06
N THR A 552 9.70 0.28 12.78
CA THR A 552 9.09 -0.48 13.88
C THR A 552 9.00 0.40 15.13
N ARG A 553 8.06 1.35 15.14
CA ARG A 553 7.42 1.76 16.40
C ARG A 553 6.37 0.73 16.87
N GLY A 554 6.47 -0.52 16.39
CA GLY A 554 5.58 -1.64 16.70
C GLY A 554 6.05 -2.94 16.01
N ASP A 555 5.52 -4.07 16.47
CA ASP A 555 5.80 -5.41 15.95
C ASP A 555 5.00 -5.65 14.64
N PRO A 556 5.59 -6.23 13.56
CA PRO A 556 4.90 -6.44 12.28
C PRO A 556 3.67 -7.36 12.34
N ARG A 557 3.52 -8.18 13.39
CA ARG A 557 2.30 -8.95 13.73
C ARG A 557 1.16 -8.04 14.17
N GLN A 558 1.47 -6.79 14.51
CA GLN A 558 0.51 -5.75 14.86
C GLN A 558 -0.05 -5.05 13.60
N ASP A 559 0.33 -5.43 12.38
CA ASP A 559 -0.30 -4.89 11.18
C ASP A 559 -1.56 -5.68 10.79
N TRP A 560 -2.66 -4.96 10.51
CA TRP A 560 -3.94 -5.55 10.12
C TRP A 560 -3.85 -6.40 8.83
N ALA A 561 -3.02 -5.99 7.87
CA ALA A 561 -2.89 -6.70 6.60
C ALA A 561 -2.15 -8.04 6.78
N ASN A 562 -1.09 -8.06 7.61
CA ASN A 562 -0.35 -9.27 7.95
C ASN A 562 -1.16 -10.20 8.85
N TRP A 563 -1.87 -9.65 9.83
CA TRP A 563 -2.79 -10.42 10.66
C TRP A 563 -3.86 -11.11 9.81
N LEU A 564 -4.47 -10.38 8.86
CA LEU A 564 -5.46 -10.96 7.96
C LEU A 564 -4.85 -12.03 7.04
N PHE A 565 -3.66 -11.77 6.48
CA PHE A 565 -2.94 -12.77 5.69
C PHE A 565 -2.71 -14.06 6.48
N ARG A 566 -2.20 -13.95 7.72
CA ARG A 566 -2.02 -15.10 8.61
C ARG A 566 -3.34 -15.81 8.94
N ALA A 567 -4.43 -15.06 9.13
CA ALA A 567 -5.75 -15.66 9.33
C ALA A 567 -6.18 -16.51 8.12
N TYR A 568 -5.91 -16.06 6.89
CA TYR A 568 -6.15 -16.87 5.69
C TYR A 568 -5.23 -18.07 5.58
N SER A 569 -3.92 -17.90 5.83
CA SER A 569 -2.97 -18.99 5.72
C SER A 569 -3.29 -20.14 6.69
N ARG A 570 -3.67 -19.82 7.94
CA ARG A 570 -4.12 -20.81 8.95
C ARG A 570 -5.45 -21.46 8.59
N ALA A 571 -6.33 -20.74 7.91
CA ALA A 571 -7.65 -21.25 7.52
C ALA A 571 -7.58 -22.20 6.32
N THR A 572 -6.49 -22.16 5.55
CA THR A 572 -6.25 -23.02 4.39
C THR A 572 -5.39 -24.22 4.75
N PRO A 573 -5.54 -25.36 4.05
CA PRO A 573 -4.57 -26.46 4.16
C PRO A 573 -3.17 -26.00 3.77
N SER A 574 -2.14 -26.66 4.31
CA SER A 574 -0.74 -26.33 4.02
C SER A 574 -0.45 -26.42 2.52
N VAL A 575 -1.04 -27.40 1.83
CA VAL A 575 -0.94 -27.54 0.37
C VAL A 575 -2.32 -27.44 -0.29
N ILE A 576 -2.44 -26.55 -1.27
CA ILE A 576 -3.65 -26.40 -2.08
C ILE A 576 -3.47 -27.10 -3.42
N ALA A 577 -4.28 -28.13 -3.69
CA ALA A 577 -4.29 -28.83 -4.96
C ALA A 577 -4.57 -27.87 -6.13
N LEU A 578 -3.83 -28.04 -7.23
CA LEU A 578 -4.11 -27.30 -8.46
C LEU A 578 -5.53 -27.63 -8.95
N PRO A 579 -6.36 -26.64 -9.31
CA PRO A 579 -7.67 -26.87 -9.89
C PRO A 579 -7.62 -27.81 -11.10
N GLY A 580 -8.47 -28.84 -11.08
CA GLY A 580 -8.47 -29.93 -12.07
C GLY A 580 -7.61 -31.14 -11.69
N SER A 581 -6.83 -31.07 -10.61
CA SER A 581 -6.26 -32.25 -9.96
C SER A 581 -7.37 -32.97 -9.19
N GLU A 582 -7.23 -34.28 -9.00
CA GLU A 582 -8.11 -35.00 -8.07
C GLU A 582 -7.99 -34.33 -6.70
N VAL A 583 -9.10 -33.74 -6.23
CA VAL A 583 -9.20 -33.17 -4.88
C VAL A 583 -9.30 -34.36 -3.93
N GLY A 584 -8.16 -35.01 -3.74
CA GLY A 584 -7.99 -36.13 -2.85
C GLY A 584 -7.55 -35.66 -1.48
N LYS A 585 -7.80 -36.51 -0.50
CA LYS A 585 -7.15 -36.48 0.80
C LYS A 585 -5.62 -36.50 0.67
N GLU A 586 -5.11 -37.08 -0.41
CA GLU A 586 -3.69 -37.25 -0.66
C GLU A 586 -3.22 -36.31 -1.77
N ILE A 587 -2.16 -35.55 -1.51
CA ILE A 587 -1.58 -34.61 -2.46
C ILE A 587 -0.08 -34.89 -2.60
N SER A 588 0.39 -35.00 -3.83
CA SER A 588 1.83 -35.10 -4.11
C SER A 588 2.35 -33.73 -4.56
N VAL A 589 3.37 -33.22 -3.88
CA VAL A 589 4.05 -31.97 -4.21
C VAL A 589 5.29 -32.33 -5.01
N VAL A 590 5.20 -32.11 -6.32
CA VAL A 590 6.27 -32.42 -7.28
C VAL A 590 6.53 -31.20 -8.15
N ALA A 591 7.81 -30.87 -8.37
CA ALA A 591 8.19 -29.88 -9.38
C ALA A 591 8.13 -30.53 -10.77
N ASP A 592 6.93 -30.68 -11.33
CA ASP A 592 6.74 -31.15 -12.70
C ASP A 592 6.85 -29.99 -13.72
N ASP A 593 6.88 -30.34 -15.01
CA ASP A 593 6.93 -29.36 -16.10
C ASP A 593 5.79 -28.35 -16.04
N LYS A 594 4.59 -28.78 -15.62
CA LYS A 594 3.42 -27.90 -15.51
C LYS A 594 3.61 -26.86 -14.41
N MET A 595 4.15 -27.25 -13.27
CA MET A 595 4.42 -26.35 -12.14
C MET A 595 5.53 -25.36 -12.50
N VAL A 596 6.58 -25.82 -13.16
CA VAL A 596 7.67 -24.95 -13.65
C VAL A 596 7.15 -23.95 -14.69
N ASP A 597 6.40 -24.40 -15.69
CA ASP A 597 5.85 -23.53 -16.74
C ASP A 597 4.87 -22.49 -16.15
N ARG A 598 4.04 -22.88 -15.18
CA ARG A 598 3.17 -21.97 -14.43
C ARG A 598 3.98 -20.91 -13.68
N SER A 599 5.08 -21.32 -13.04
CA SER A 599 5.98 -20.44 -12.30
C SER A 599 6.66 -19.42 -13.23
N LYS A 600 7.13 -19.88 -14.40
CA LYS A 600 7.68 -19.02 -15.47
C LYS A 600 6.62 -18.03 -15.99
N GLN A 601 5.39 -18.49 -16.17
CA GLN A 601 4.29 -17.63 -16.62
C GLN A 601 4.00 -16.51 -15.62
N TRP A 602 4.04 -16.80 -14.33
CA TRP A 602 3.89 -15.78 -13.30
C TRP A 602 5.01 -14.73 -13.37
N ILE A 603 6.27 -15.15 -13.29
CA ILE A 603 7.42 -14.24 -13.28
C ILE A 603 7.44 -13.40 -14.58
N SER A 604 7.22 -14.02 -15.74
CA SER A 604 7.15 -13.30 -17.02
C SER A 604 5.99 -12.29 -17.10
N SER A 605 4.85 -12.58 -16.46
CA SER A 605 3.74 -11.63 -16.35
C SER A 605 4.13 -10.38 -15.55
N GLN A 606 4.94 -10.57 -14.50
CA GLN A 606 5.46 -9.48 -13.67
C GLN A 606 6.53 -8.66 -14.38
N ILE A 607 7.46 -9.31 -15.07
CA ILE A 607 8.41 -8.64 -15.97
C ILE A 607 7.65 -7.78 -16.98
N SER A 608 6.60 -8.32 -17.60
CA SER A 608 5.78 -7.59 -18.58
C SER A 608 5.00 -6.43 -17.94
N TYR A 609 4.59 -6.56 -16.68
CA TYR A 609 3.97 -5.47 -15.93
C TYR A 609 4.98 -4.33 -15.70
N HIS A 610 6.16 -4.62 -15.16
CA HIS A 610 7.18 -3.61 -14.87
C HIS A 610 7.73 -2.95 -16.13
N LYS A 611 7.95 -3.69 -17.23
CA LYS A 611 8.30 -3.10 -18.54
C LYS A 611 7.28 -2.05 -18.99
N ARG A 612 5.99 -2.36 -18.90
CA ARG A 612 4.93 -1.40 -19.25
C ARG A 612 4.87 -0.23 -18.28
N ASN A 613 5.17 -0.45 -17.00
CA ASN A 613 5.17 0.61 -16.00
C ASN A 613 6.35 1.57 -16.22
N ALA A 614 7.55 1.06 -16.50
CA ALA A 614 8.73 1.85 -16.85
C ALA A 614 8.46 2.76 -18.06
N VAL A 615 7.97 2.18 -19.16
CA VAL A 615 7.63 2.94 -20.37
C VAL A 615 6.58 4.02 -20.09
N LYS A 616 5.56 3.72 -19.30
CA LYS A 616 4.52 4.70 -18.94
C LYS A 616 5.10 5.85 -18.12
N SER A 617 5.90 5.55 -17.10
CA SER A 617 6.54 6.56 -16.27
C SER A 617 7.49 7.44 -17.09
N HIS A 618 8.27 6.82 -17.98
CA HIS A 618 9.18 7.52 -18.89
C HIS A 618 8.45 8.50 -19.82
N ILE A 619 7.31 8.08 -20.39
CA ILE A 619 6.47 8.94 -21.24
C ILE A 619 5.91 10.11 -20.43
N ILE A 620 5.50 9.88 -19.18
CA ILE A 620 4.97 10.92 -18.29
C ILE A 620 6.06 11.94 -17.94
N GLU A 621 7.24 11.50 -17.50
CA GLU A 621 8.36 12.37 -17.15
C GLU A 621 8.80 13.22 -18.34
N ASN A 622 9.17 12.58 -19.45
CA ASN A 622 9.60 13.29 -20.66
C ASN A 622 8.51 14.21 -21.22
N GLY A 623 7.24 13.80 -21.14
CA GLY A 623 6.12 14.61 -21.58
C GLY A 623 5.99 15.90 -20.77
N LEU A 624 6.09 15.81 -19.44
CA LEU A 624 6.02 16.96 -18.55
C LEU A 624 7.26 17.87 -18.70
N GLU A 625 8.45 17.30 -18.80
CA GLU A 625 9.69 18.08 -19.01
C GLU A 625 9.68 18.84 -20.33
N ARG A 626 9.30 18.18 -21.44
CA ARG A 626 9.20 18.83 -22.76
C ARG A 626 8.15 19.94 -22.77
N LEU A 627 7.02 19.71 -22.11
CA LEU A 627 5.97 20.73 -21.99
C LEU A 627 6.47 21.93 -21.19
N GLY A 628 7.09 21.70 -20.02
CA GLY A 628 7.68 22.76 -19.20
C GLY A 628 8.75 23.55 -19.95
N PHE A 629 9.63 22.86 -20.68
CA PHE A 629 10.65 23.50 -21.51
C PHE A 629 10.04 24.31 -22.66
N SER A 630 9.03 23.77 -23.35
CA SER A 630 8.35 24.48 -24.43
C SER A 630 7.67 25.77 -23.93
N LEU A 631 7.03 25.72 -22.75
CA LEU A 631 6.46 26.89 -22.11
C LEU A 631 7.54 27.92 -21.72
N LEU A 632 8.71 27.47 -21.25
CA LEU A 632 9.84 28.35 -20.93
C LEU A 632 10.35 29.08 -22.18
N VAL A 633 10.48 28.37 -23.31
CA VAL A 633 10.87 28.99 -24.59
C VAL A 633 9.84 30.02 -25.03
N ILE A 634 8.54 29.75 -24.86
CA ILE A 634 7.46 30.71 -25.16
C ILE A 634 7.58 31.95 -24.26
N VAL A 635 7.85 31.78 -22.96
CA VAL A 635 8.07 32.92 -22.05
C VAL A 635 9.27 33.74 -22.50
N LEU A 636 10.40 33.11 -22.81
CA LEU A 636 11.59 33.81 -23.28
C LEU A 636 11.32 34.58 -24.57
N ALA A 637 10.63 33.97 -25.54
CA ALA A 637 10.25 34.64 -26.78
C ALA A 637 9.31 35.83 -26.53
N ALA A 638 8.35 35.71 -25.60
CA ALA A 638 7.46 36.80 -25.23
C ALA A 638 8.24 37.97 -24.58
N VAL A 639 9.17 37.67 -23.67
CA VAL A 639 10.03 38.70 -23.03
C VAL A 639 10.95 39.38 -24.06
N LEU A 640 11.55 38.62 -24.97
CA LEU A 640 12.37 39.20 -26.04
C LEU A 640 11.55 40.07 -26.99
N ALA A 641 10.32 39.65 -27.33
CA ALA A 641 9.41 40.46 -28.13
C ALA A 641 9.02 41.76 -27.40
N LEU A 642 8.76 41.71 -26.09
CA LEU A 642 8.51 42.89 -25.27
C LEU A 642 9.69 43.85 -25.28
N LEU A 643 10.90 43.35 -25.01
CA LEU A 643 12.14 44.14 -25.06
C LEU A 643 12.35 44.76 -26.44
N ALA A 644 12.12 44.03 -27.52
CA ALA A 644 12.25 44.54 -28.88
C ALA A 644 11.23 45.66 -29.21
N ILE A 645 10.06 45.65 -28.57
CA ILE A 645 9.04 46.70 -28.71
C ILE A 645 9.40 47.93 -27.86
N GLU A 646 9.86 47.73 -26.62
CA GLU A 646 10.13 48.82 -25.66
C GLU A 646 11.46 49.55 -25.91
N VAL A 647 12.52 48.84 -26.32
CA VAL A 647 13.86 49.43 -26.52
C VAL A 647 13.86 50.57 -27.57
N PRO A 648 13.19 50.47 -28.73
CA PRO A 648 13.08 51.58 -29.67
C PRO A 648 12.32 52.79 -29.12
N HIS A 649 11.45 52.62 -28.13
CA HIS A 649 10.74 53.73 -27.47
C HIS A 649 11.57 54.41 -26.37
N LEU A 650 12.56 53.69 -25.81
CA LEU A 650 13.50 54.19 -24.79
C LEU A 650 14.74 54.87 -25.40
N MET A 651 15.04 54.61 -26.67
CA MET A 651 16.08 55.34 -27.40
C MET A 651 15.57 56.75 -27.72
N PRO A 652 16.21 57.83 -27.21
CA PRO A 652 15.82 59.18 -27.60
C PRO A 652 15.95 59.31 -29.11
N HIS A 653 14.88 59.76 -29.78
CA HIS A 653 14.99 60.26 -31.14
C HIS A 653 16.07 61.34 -31.11
N GLU A 654 17.19 61.13 -31.80
CA GLU A 654 18.08 62.24 -32.16
C GLU A 654 17.20 63.26 -32.89
N GLU A 655 16.95 64.39 -32.23
CA GLU A 655 16.40 65.57 -32.86
C GLU A 655 17.32 65.92 -34.03
N ASN A 656 16.87 65.57 -35.23
CA ASN A 656 17.54 65.88 -36.47
C ASN A 656 17.54 67.41 -36.62
N THR A 657 18.60 68.04 -36.15
CA THR A 657 18.86 69.47 -36.30
C THR A 657 19.35 69.72 -37.73
N GLN A 658 18.43 69.69 -38.70
CA GLN A 658 18.67 70.18 -40.06
C GLN A 658 17.43 70.91 -40.60
N GLU A 659 17.38 72.24 -40.37
CA GLU A 659 17.17 73.29 -41.38
C GLU A 659 16.73 74.62 -40.73
N PRO A 660 17.59 75.67 -40.72
CA PRO A 660 17.16 77.06 -40.70
C PRO A 660 17.40 77.65 -42.10
N ALA A 661 16.46 77.48 -43.04
CA ALA A 661 16.54 78.16 -44.34
C ALA A 661 15.19 78.17 -45.07
N LYS A 662 14.16 78.79 -44.49
CA LYS A 662 12.91 79.16 -45.21
C LYS A 662 12.06 80.15 -44.39
N GLN A 663 12.68 81.25 -43.95
CA GLN A 663 11.96 82.43 -43.44
C GLN A 663 12.51 83.74 -44.03
N GLU A 664 13.08 83.68 -45.24
CA GLU A 664 13.38 84.84 -46.08
C GLU A 664 12.63 84.71 -47.42
N ALA A 665 11.30 84.67 -47.38
CA ALA A 665 10.45 84.78 -48.57
C ALA A 665 9.00 85.18 -48.18
N SER A 666 8.85 86.26 -47.40
CA SER A 666 7.54 86.89 -47.18
C SER A 666 7.64 88.41 -46.93
N ALA A 667 8.84 88.99 -47.00
CA ALA A 667 9.07 90.43 -46.90
C ALA A 667 9.10 91.07 -48.30
N ALA A 668 7.99 90.98 -49.04
CA ALA A 668 7.84 91.69 -50.32
C ALA A 668 6.39 91.81 -50.80
N THR A 669 5.39 91.98 -49.92
CA THR A 669 4.06 92.49 -50.36
C THR A 669 3.30 93.07 -49.17
N GLN A 670 3.53 94.35 -48.85
CA GLN A 670 2.50 95.30 -48.39
C GLN A 670 3.15 96.63 -48.02
N GLU A 671 3.74 97.27 -49.03
CA GLU A 671 3.97 98.70 -49.03
C GLU A 671 2.75 99.35 -49.71
N LYS A 672 1.72 99.67 -48.93
CA LYS A 672 0.71 100.68 -49.22
C LYS A 672 -0.26 100.76 -48.05
N TYR A 673 0.01 101.68 -47.13
CA TYR A 673 -0.87 102.77 -46.70
C TYR A 673 -0.15 103.45 -45.54
N ALA A 674 0.59 104.50 -45.88
CA ALA A 674 1.04 105.49 -44.91
C ALA A 674 -0.17 106.31 -44.44
N ALA A 675 -0.28 106.53 -43.13
CA ALA A 675 -0.17 107.86 -42.51
C ALA A 675 -1.11 108.05 -41.31
N VAL A 676 -0.56 108.78 -40.31
CA VAL A 676 -1.22 109.46 -39.18
C VAL A 676 -1.57 108.55 -38.01
N GLY A 677 -1.13 108.78 -36.76
CA GLY A 677 -0.43 109.91 -36.17
C GLY A 677 -0.01 109.58 -34.73
N ASP A 678 0.75 110.51 -34.20
CA ASP A 678 1.70 110.48 -33.09
C ASP A 678 1.07 110.64 -31.68
N ILE A 679 1.94 110.54 -30.66
CA ILE A 679 1.89 111.07 -29.28
C ILE A 679 1.60 110.05 -28.15
N GLY A 680 2.56 109.93 -27.23
CA GLY A 680 2.23 109.82 -25.79
C GLY A 680 3.16 108.99 -24.91
N ASP A 681 4.25 109.61 -24.48
CA ASP A 681 5.25 109.18 -23.49
C ASP A 681 4.67 108.90 -22.07
N GLY A 682 5.36 108.12 -21.23
CA GLY A 682 4.95 107.94 -19.82
C GLY A 682 5.61 106.80 -19.03
N THR A 683 6.68 107.16 -18.32
CA THR A 683 7.59 106.38 -17.46
C THR A 683 7.07 105.97 -16.06
N ALA A 684 7.78 105.00 -15.46
CA ALA A 684 8.15 104.84 -14.03
C ALA A 684 7.44 103.77 -13.13
N GLU A 685 8.15 102.66 -12.89
CA GLU A 685 8.71 102.14 -11.59
C GLU A 685 8.15 102.62 -10.21
N PRO A 686 8.47 101.95 -9.05
CA PRO A 686 8.23 100.56 -8.64
C PRO A 686 7.84 100.47 -7.12
N ALA A 687 8.01 99.27 -6.51
CA ALA A 687 8.35 99.02 -5.10
C ALA A 687 7.25 98.69 -4.05
N GLY A 688 7.63 97.81 -3.12
CA GLY A 688 7.03 97.62 -1.79
C GLY A 688 6.59 96.17 -1.52
N ALA A 689 7.50 95.25 -1.19
CA ALA A 689 7.92 94.92 0.19
C ALA A 689 6.81 94.25 1.01
N ALA A 690 7.03 92.96 1.34
CA ALA A 690 7.22 92.44 2.70
C ALA A 690 5.91 92.41 3.53
N ALA A 691 5.55 91.41 4.32
CA ALA A 691 6.10 90.17 4.82
C ALA A 691 5.23 89.88 6.07
N VAL A 692 5.29 88.65 6.59
CA VAL A 692 5.05 88.29 8.00
C VAL A 692 3.62 87.89 8.43
N SER A 693 3.63 86.68 9.04
CA SER A 693 2.78 86.11 10.10
C SER A 693 1.31 85.78 9.82
N ALA A 694 1.05 84.47 9.64
CA ALA A 694 0.45 83.55 10.63
C ALA A 694 -0.32 84.15 11.84
N PRO A 695 -1.21 83.40 12.53
CA PRO A 695 -1.90 82.15 12.16
C PRO A 695 -3.40 82.11 12.55
N ALA A 696 -4.02 80.96 12.23
CA ALA A 696 -4.97 80.20 13.07
C ALA A 696 -6.41 80.71 13.37
N ASP A 697 -7.31 79.76 13.13
CA ASP A 697 -8.50 79.39 13.91
C ASP A 697 -9.80 80.21 13.82
N GLY A 698 -10.90 79.45 13.87
CA GLY A 698 -12.26 79.94 14.14
C GLY A 698 -13.21 79.75 12.97
N ALA A 699 -13.63 78.52 12.67
CA ALA A 699 -14.81 77.89 13.27
C ALA A 699 -16.13 78.69 13.08
N ALA A 700 -16.94 78.10 12.22
CA ALA A 700 -18.37 77.85 12.42
C ALA A 700 -19.39 78.97 12.20
N ALA A 701 -20.39 78.56 11.41
CA ALA A 701 -21.81 78.83 11.61
C ALA A 701 -22.23 80.26 11.18
N ARG A 702 -23.34 80.46 10.47
CA ARG A 702 -24.57 79.69 10.35
C ARG A 702 -25.49 80.49 9.44
N HIS A 703 -26.51 79.81 8.92
CA HIS A 703 -27.81 80.38 8.55
C HIS A 703 -27.85 81.30 7.33
N LEU A 704 -28.92 81.35 6.55
CA LEU A 704 -30.04 80.46 6.24
C LEU A 704 -30.76 81.28 5.16
N VAL A 705 -31.17 80.64 4.07
CA VAL A 705 -32.42 80.98 3.34
C VAL A 705 -32.52 82.38 2.73
N THR A 706 -32.46 82.46 1.39
CA THR A 706 -33.67 82.73 0.56
C THR A 706 -33.30 82.71 -0.93
N ARG A 707 -33.99 81.82 -1.67
CA ARG A 707 -34.39 81.99 -3.08
C ARG A 707 -35.45 83.13 -3.13
N PRO A 708 -35.68 83.86 -4.25
CA PRO A 708 -36.09 83.34 -5.57
C PRO A 708 -35.33 84.02 -6.74
N ALA A 709 -35.16 83.41 -7.92
CA ALA A 709 -36.10 83.00 -8.98
C ALA A 709 -36.54 84.15 -9.93
N GLY A 710 -36.43 83.87 -11.23
CA GLY A 710 -36.88 84.68 -12.37
C GLY A 710 -35.69 85.16 -13.22
N GLU A 711 -35.61 84.97 -14.54
CA GLU A 711 -36.60 84.52 -15.51
C GLU A 711 -35.91 84.14 -16.83
N HIS A 712 -36.59 83.27 -17.57
CA HIS A 712 -36.49 82.89 -18.99
C HIS A 712 -36.18 84.07 -19.94
N ALA A 713 -35.70 83.96 -21.18
CA ALA A 713 -35.25 82.91 -22.09
C ALA A 713 -34.83 83.64 -23.41
N VAL A 714 -34.41 82.87 -24.42
CA VAL A 714 -34.57 83.10 -25.88
C VAL A 714 -33.30 83.41 -26.70
N TYR A 715 -32.86 82.33 -27.38
CA TYR A 715 -32.38 82.17 -28.77
C TYR A 715 -31.31 83.10 -29.39
N GLY A 716 -30.22 82.44 -29.80
CA GLY A 716 -29.41 82.77 -30.98
C GLY A 716 -28.77 81.49 -31.55
N LYS A 717 -29.06 81.16 -32.81
CA LYS A 717 -28.59 80.01 -33.59
C LYS A 717 -27.25 80.32 -34.30
N GLU A 718 -26.68 79.25 -34.87
CA GLU A 718 -25.58 79.15 -35.87
C GLU A 718 -24.17 78.92 -35.28
N SER A 719 -23.68 77.67 -35.32
CA SER A 719 -22.99 76.98 -36.44
C SER A 719 -21.56 77.53 -36.62
N ALA A 720 -20.48 76.78 -36.79
CA ALA A 720 -20.14 75.37 -36.66
C ALA A 720 -18.62 75.35 -36.90
N GLU A 721 -17.78 74.86 -36.00
CA GLU A 721 -16.51 74.29 -36.42
C GLU A 721 -16.00 73.24 -35.45
N LYS A 722 -15.71 72.08 -36.03
CA LYS A 722 -15.38 70.81 -35.38
C LYS A 722 -13.95 70.85 -34.87
N GLY A 723 -13.77 70.94 -33.56
CA GLY A 723 -12.60 70.43 -32.85
C GLY A 723 -12.97 69.13 -32.13
N LYS A 724 -13.02 68.00 -32.85
CA LYS A 724 -13.11 66.68 -32.21
C LYS A 724 -11.73 66.33 -31.65
N GLU A 725 -11.43 66.75 -30.43
CA GLU A 725 -10.44 66.04 -29.63
C GLU A 725 -11.13 64.79 -29.06
N ALA A 726 -10.91 63.66 -29.72
CA ALA A 726 -11.25 62.36 -29.16
C ALA A 726 -10.31 62.11 -27.96
N PRO A 727 -10.80 61.59 -26.82
CA PRO A 727 -9.93 61.21 -25.73
C PRO A 727 -9.02 60.09 -26.21
N SER A 728 -7.71 60.32 -26.16
CA SER A 728 -6.66 59.35 -26.49
C SER A 728 -6.66 58.20 -25.48
N MET A 729 -7.61 57.27 -25.62
CA MET A 729 -7.88 56.18 -24.66
C MET A 729 -6.95 54.96 -24.82
N PHE A 730 -5.90 55.00 -25.66
CA PHE A 730 -4.93 53.90 -25.78
C PHE A 730 -3.55 54.45 -26.09
N ARG A 731 -2.78 54.82 -25.04
CA ARG A 731 -1.39 55.28 -25.21
C ARG A 731 -0.36 54.15 -25.18
N GLU A 732 -0.75 52.94 -24.75
CA GLU A 732 0.07 51.73 -24.90
C GLU A 732 -0.65 50.65 -25.72
N PRO A 733 0.08 49.87 -26.53
CA PRO A 733 -0.55 48.85 -27.34
C PRO A 733 -1.02 47.69 -26.47
N TRP A 734 -2.31 47.35 -26.52
CA TRP A 734 -2.92 46.24 -25.77
C TRP A 734 -2.17 44.90 -25.90
N TYR A 735 -1.43 44.70 -27.00
CA TYR A 735 -0.61 43.51 -27.23
C TYR A 735 0.62 43.45 -26.33
N VAL A 736 1.22 44.58 -25.93
CA VAL A 736 2.36 44.64 -25.00
C VAL A 736 1.92 44.12 -23.64
N VAL A 737 0.77 44.56 -23.15
CA VAL A 737 0.29 44.05 -21.86
C VAL A 737 -0.23 42.64 -21.95
N LEU A 738 -0.84 42.23 -23.06
CA LEU A 738 -1.18 40.81 -23.26
C LEU A 738 0.08 39.91 -23.21
N LEU A 739 1.15 40.32 -23.89
CA LEU A 739 2.46 39.65 -23.84
C LEU A 739 3.06 39.67 -22.44
N GLY A 740 2.95 40.78 -21.71
CA GLY A 740 3.41 40.91 -20.32
C GLY A 740 2.64 39.99 -19.36
N VAL A 741 1.32 39.92 -19.49
CA VAL A 741 0.48 39.00 -18.71
C VAL A 741 0.81 37.54 -19.02
N LEU A 742 1.05 37.19 -20.29
CA LEU A 742 1.48 35.84 -20.68
C LEU A 742 2.86 35.51 -20.13
N ALA A 743 3.83 36.41 -20.26
CA ALA A 743 5.19 36.24 -19.74
C ALA A 743 5.22 36.10 -18.21
N ALA A 744 4.31 36.77 -17.50
CA ALA A 744 4.20 36.67 -16.05
C ALA A 744 3.38 35.45 -15.57
N SER A 745 2.35 35.01 -16.30
CA SER A 745 1.47 33.90 -15.87
C SER A 745 2.01 32.50 -16.19
N LEU A 746 2.69 32.33 -17.33
CA LEU A 746 3.25 31.04 -17.74
C LEU A 746 4.31 30.46 -16.76
N PRO A 747 5.18 31.25 -16.11
CA PRO A 747 6.05 30.73 -15.05
C PRO A 747 5.32 30.02 -13.91
N ALA A 748 4.12 30.48 -13.54
CA ALA A 748 3.31 29.81 -12.52
C ALA A 748 2.83 28.42 -12.99
N LEU A 749 2.49 28.29 -14.28
CA LEU A 749 2.15 27.01 -14.90
C LEU A 749 3.36 26.08 -15.00
N ILE A 750 4.54 26.61 -15.35
CA ILE A 750 5.80 25.86 -15.35
C ILE A 750 6.11 25.33 -13.94
N GLY A 751 5.97 26.17 -12.92
CA GLY A 751 6.14 25.77 -11.52
C GLY A 751 5.16 24.67 -11.09
N ALA A 752 3.90 24.76 -11.52
CA ALA A 752 2.90 23.72 -11.28
C ALA A 752 3.25 22.38 -11.97
N LEU A 753 3.70 22.42 -13.23
CA LEU A 753 4.16 21.21 -13.94
C LEU A 753 5.40 20.60 -13.28
N GLY A 754 6.34 21.42 -12.82
CA GLY A 754 7.51 20.98 -12.05
C GLY A 754 7.11 20.29 -10.74
N GLY A 755 6.18 20.89 -10.00
CA GLY A 755 5.62 20.31 -8.77
C GLY A 755 4.90 18.98 -9.01
N ILE A 756 4.10 18.89 -10.09
CA ILE A 756 3.45 17.65 -10.52
C ILE A 756 4.49 16.59 -10.89
N CYS A 757 5.53 16.95 -11.65
CA CYS A 757 6.59 16.02 -12.04
C CYS A 757 7.28 15.44 -10.81
N PHE A 758 7.68 16.30 -9.88
CA PHE A 758 8.30 15.91 -8.62
C PHE A 758 7.40 15.00 -7.77
N GLN A 759 6.14 15.39 -7.53
CA GLN A 759 5.22 14.59 -6.71
C GLN A 759 4.72 13.31 -7.39
N SER A 760 4.73 13.24 -8.73
CA SER A 760 4.34 12.02 -9.44
C SER A 760 5.33 10.87 -9.24
N GLU A 761 6.55 11.18 -8.80
CA GLU A 761 7.67 10.25 -8.66
C GLU A 761 7.89 9.39 -9.92
N ALA A 762 7.55 9.91 -11.11
CA ALA A 762 7.60 9.17 -12.35
C ALA A 762 9.00 8.59 -12.62
N LYS A 763 10.05 9.41 -12.48
CA LYS A 763 11.45 8.99 -12.60
C LYS A 763 11.82 7.84 -11.67
N ARG A 764 11.43 7.96 -10.41
CA ARG A 764 11.71 6.93 -9.39
C ARG A 764 10.97 5.64 -9.71
N LEU A 765 9.71 5.73 -10.14
CA LEU A 765 8.90 4.58 -10.56
C LEU A 765 9.46 3.90 -11.81
N GLU A 766 9.98 4.67 -12.76
CA GLU A 766 10.67 4.16 -13.94
C GLU A 766 11.91 3.36 -13.54
N GLN A 767 12.87 3.98 -12.85
CA GLN A 767 14.12 3.35 -12.42
C GLN A 767 13.87 2.09 -11.60
N ARG A 768 12.93 2.14 -10.65
CA ARG A 768 12.54 0.96 -9.86
C ARG A 768 11.96 -0.15 -10.74
N SER A 769 11.09 0.20 -11.69
CA SER A 769 10.51 -0.80 -12.60
C SER A 769 11.57 -1.44 -13.50
N GLU A 770 12.58 -0.69 -13.94
CA GLU A 770 13.71 -1.23 -14.71
C GLU A 770 14.56 -2.20 -13.88
N ILE A 771 14.88 -1.86 -12.63
CA ILE A 771 15.59 -2.74 -11.70
C ILE A 771 14.78 -4.01 -11.43
N MET A 772 13.47 -3.89 -11.19
CA MET A 772 12.58 -5.05 -10.98
C MET A 772 12.55 -5.97 -12.20
N VAL A 773 12.59 -5.42 -13.42
CA VAL A 773 12.68 -6.24 -14.65
C VAL A 773 13.96 -7.07 -14.64
N TRP A 774 15.10 -6.48 -14.28
CA TRP A 774 16.38 -7.19 -14.24
C TRP A 774 16.39 -8.28 -13.15
N LEU A 775 15.97 -7.96 -11.93
CA LEU A 775 15.91 -8.92 -10.81
C LEU A 775 14.96 -10.10 -11.10
N LEU A 776 13.77 -9.83 -11.64
CA LEU A 776 12.80 -10.87 -11.96
C LEU A 776 13.26 -11.73 -13.15
N ASP A 777 13.98 -11.17 -14.12
CA ASP A 777 14.57 -11.91 -15.23
C ASP A 777 15.63 -12.92 -14.72
N GLU A 778 16.37 -12.57 -13.66
CA GLU A 778 17.30 -13.48 -13.00
C GLU A 778 16.59 -14.68 -12.36
N HIS A 779 15.50 -14.45 -11.63
CA HIS A 779 14.68 -15.53 -11.09
C HIS A 779 14.02 -16.38 -12.19
N TYR A 780 13.57 -15.75 -13.28
CA TYR A 780 13.03 -16.47 -14.44
C TYR A 780 14.06 -17.47 -14.99
N LYS A 781 15.31 -17.03 -15.16
CA LYS A 781 16.41 -17.89 -15.64
C LYS A 781 16.71 -19.02 -14.66
N ARG A 782 16.72 -18.76 -13.34
CA ARG A 782 16.92 -19.83 -12.33
C ARG A 782 15.82 -20.89 -12.37
N VAL A 783 14.56 -20.47 -12.48
CA VAL A 783 13.42 -21.41 -12.65
C VAL A 783 13.53 -22.19 -13.95
N GLU A 784 13.98 -21.55 -15.04
CA GLU A 784 14.21 -22.21 -16.33
C GLU A 784 15.33 -23.26 -16.27
N ILE A 785 16.45 -22.94 -15.59
CA ILE A 785 17.56 -23.88 -15.35
C ILE A 785 17.06 -25.08 -14.54
N LEU A 786 16.30 -24.84 -13.47
CA LEU A 786 15.72 -25.91 -12.65
C LEU A 786 14.81 -26.82 -13.47
N GLY A 787 13.95 -26.25 -14.33
CA GLY A 787 13.13 -27.00 -15.28
C GLY A 787 13.93 -27.82 -16.28
N GLY A 788 15.04 -27.27 -16.79
CA GLY A 788 15.96 -27.97 -17.69
C GLY A 788 16.59 -29.20 -17.03
N SER A 789 17.05 -29.07 -15.79
CA SER A 789 17.63 -30.16 -15.00
C SER A 789 16.63 -31.29 -14.74
N LEU A 790 15.37 -30.95 -14.46
CA LEU A 790 14.28 -31.91 -14.26
C LEU A 790 14.00 -32.75 -15.51
N LYS A 791 13.96 -32.12 -16.70
CA LYS A 791 13.72 -32.81 -17.98
C LYS A 791 14.83 -33.77 -18.39
N GLN A 792 16.07 -33.45 -18.02
CA GLN A 792 17.24 -34.29 -18.35
C GLN A 792 17.33 -35.54 -17.46
N GLY A 793 16.44 -35.70 -16.47
CA GLY A 793 16.48 -36.81 -15.54
C GLY A 793 17.77 -36.87 -14.74
N ASN A 794 18.51 -35.75 -14.66
CA ASN A 794 19.73 -35.69 -13.87
C ASN A 794 19.34 -35.87 -12.39
N PRO A 795 19.76 -36.95 -11.73
CA PRO A 795 19.51 -37.10 -10.31
C PRO A 795 20.15 -35.91 -9.59
N SER A 796 19.39 -35.30 -8.68
CA SER A 796 19.80 -34.13 -7.91
C SER A 796 21.26 -34.27 -7.43
N PRO A 797 22.14 -33.28 -7.67
CA PRO A 797 23.56 -33.41 -7.37
C PRO A 797 23.81 -33.28 -5.87
N SER A 798 24.06 -34.41 -5.20
CA SER A 798 24.49 -34.61 -3.79
C SER A 798 23.42 -35.11 -2.81
N LEU A 799 23.89 -35.94 -1.85
CA LEU A 799 23.14 -36.48 -0.70
C LEU A 799 22.52 -35.42 0.23
N THR A 800 22.85 -34.13 0.02
CA THR A 800 22.49 -33.01 0.89
C THR A 800 21.58 -31.98 0.22
N GLN A 801 21.27 -32.11 -1.07
CA GLN A 801 20.42 -31.12 -1.74
C GLN A 801 18.94 -31.27 -1.38
N PRO A 802 18.20 -30.15 -1.25
CA PRO A 802 16.75 -30.19 -1.09
C PRO A 802 16.09 -30.84 -2.31
N PRO A 803 14.90 -31.42 -2.15
CA PRO A 803 14.18 -31.97 -3.29
C PRO A 803 13.73 -30.84 -4.23
N PRO A 804 13.52 -31.13 -5.53
CA PRO A 804 13.26 -30.09 -6.53
C PRO A 804 12.06 -29.18 -6.23
N SER A 805 10.99 -29.71 -5.62
CA SER A 805 9.85 -28.89 -5.20
C SER A 805 10.22 -27.80 -4.19
N ARG A 806 11.17 -28.06 -3.27
CA ARG A 806 11.67 -27.05 -2.32
C ARG A 806 12.54 -26.02 -3.00
N LEU A 807 13.39 -26.43 -3.94
CA LEU A 807 14.21 -25.49 -4.72
C LEU A 807 13.32 -24.52 -5.52
N LEU A 808 12.29 -25.05 -6.18
CA LEU A 808 11.33 -24.22 -6.91
C LEU A 808 10.58 -23.27 -5.95
N ALA A 809 10.11 -23.78 -4.82
CA ALA A 809 9.44 -22.97 -3.80
C ALA A 809 10.33 -21.82 -3.28
N ALA A 810 11.61 -22.11 -3.00
CA ALA A 810 12.57 -21.13 -2.52
C ALA A 810 12.80 -20.00 -3.54
N GLU A 811 12.93 -20.35 -4.84
CA GLU A 811 13.07 -19.35 -5.92
C GLU A 811 11.83 -18.47 -6.06
N LEU A 812 10.63 -19.07 -6.03
CA LEU A 812 9.39 -18.30 -6.11
C LEU A 812 9.17 -17.42 -4.88
N ARG A 813 9.55 -17.91 -3.71
CA ARG A 813 9.50 -17.15 -2.46
C ARG A 813 10.43 -15.94 -2.52
N SER A 814 11.63 -16.13 -3.05
CA SER A 814 12.58 -15.02 -3.24
C SER A 814 12.09 -14.00 -4.25
N ALA A 815 11.50 -14.43 -5.38
CA ALA A 815 10.86 -13.53 -6.33
C ALA A 815 9.67 -12.77 -5.68
N ALA A 816 8.86 -13.44 -4.86
CA ALA A 816 7.75 -12.84 -4.14
C ALA A 816 8.22 -11.79 -3.11
N ASP A 817 9.30 -12.08 -2.38
CA ASP A 817 9.90 -11.17 -1.40
C ASP A 817 10.28 -9.83 -2.05
N LEU A 818 10.93 -9.87 -3.22
CA LEU A 818 11.28 -8.66 -3.98
C LEU A 818 10.04 -7.80 -4.29
N MET A 819 8.95 -8.42 -4.74
CA MET A 819 7.72 -7.73 -5.10
C MET A 819 7.04 -7.09 -3.89
N VAL A 820 6.99 -7.81 -2.77
CA VAL A 820 6.34 -7.29 -1.57
C VAL A 820 7.20 -6.20 -0.92
N ARG A 821 8.53 -6.33 -0.88
CA ARG A 821 9.44 -5.28 -0.40
C ARG A 821 9.25 -3.98 -1.16
N GLU A 822 9.08 -4.03 -2.49
CA GLU A 822 8.77 -2.84 -3.28
C GLU A 822 7.49 -2.15 -2.78
N SER A 823 6.42 -2.91 -2.55
CA SER A 823 5.16 -2.36 -2.06
C SER A 823 5.26 -1.82 -0.62
N LEU A 824 6.10 -2.45 0.21
CA LEU A 824 6.35 -2.06 1.59
C LEU A 824 7.12 -0.75 1.69
N ASP A 825 8.08 -0.53 0.81
CA ASP A 825 8.80 0.74 0.67
C ASP A 825 7.83 1.90 0.43
N TRP A 826 6.89 1.72 -0.49
CA TRP A 826 5.86 2.74 -0.81
C TRP A 826 4.96 3.00 0.38
N ARG A 827 4.51 1.94 1.05
CA ARG A 827 3.71 2.05 2.27
C ARG A 827 4.43 2.83 3.37
N THR A 828 5.74 2.60 3.50
CA THR A 828 6.61 3.26 4.47
C THR A 828 6.82 4.74 4.13
N LEU A 829 7.07 5.04 2.85
CA LEU A 829 7.20 6.39 2.34
C LEU A 829 5.94 7.22 2.63
N TYR A 830 4.76 6.69 2.32
CA TYR A 830 3.51 7.43 2.50
C TYR A 830 3.13 7.64 3.96
N ARG A 831 3.54 6.76 4.88
CA ARG A 831 3.36 6.96 6.32
C ARG A 831 4.30 8.04 6.87
N THR A 832 5.54 8.12 6.37
CA THR A 832 6.53 9.11 6.83
C THR A 832 6.35 10.49 6.23
N HIS A 833 5.97 10.61 4.96
CA HIS A 833 5.71 11.90 4.31
C HIS A 833 4.40 12.57 4.78
N SER A 834 3.64 11.92 5.67
CA SER A 834 2.55 12.58 6.41
C SER A 834 3.07 13.57 7.48
N ILE A 835 4.40 13.61 7.72
CA ILE A 835 5.04 14.55 8.64
C ILE A 835 5.21 15.91 7.94
N LYS A 836 4.24 16.78 8.24
CA LYS A 836 4.22 18.25 8.11
C LYS A 836 4.68 18.82 6.76
N ALA A 837 3.69 19.23 5.95
CA ALA A 837 3.86 20.39 5.10
C ALA A 837 4.31 21.56 6.00
N GLY A 838 5.60 21.87 5.96
CA GLY A 838 6.19 23.08 6.52
C GLY A 838 5.96 24.23 5.56
#